data_AF-A0A7C3EDG3-F1
#
_entry.id   AF-A0A7C3EDG3-F1
#
_cell.length_a   1.000
_cell.length_b   1.000
_cell.length_c   1.000
_cell.angle_alpha   90.00
_cell.angle_beta   90.00
_cell.angle_gamma   90.00
#
_symmetry.space_group_name_H-M   'P 1'
#
loop_
_entity.id
_entity.type
_entity.pdbx_description
1 polymer ?
#
loop_
_entity_poly.entity_id
_entity_poly.type
_entity_poly.pdbx_seq_one_letter_code
_entity_poly.pdbx_strand_id
1 'polypeptide(L)'
;RPSGYVCRAAAGVCDIAETCDGANKTCPTDAKSTAVCRPAADVCDVAESCDGVNDDCPSDAFESATTECRAAADVCDVAENCTGTAAACPPDLKQPNTVTCRPVADVCDVAENCTGTSDHCPTDTFLPATTLCRAGSGNPNGGSVCDPDEYCTGTQAACPPDVVQPAGTVCNPGSGNPNGGSVCDPDEVCSGVPGQPCPADTFANSSTVCRLGTEAADGARDAVCDPTEYCPGVADQPCPADFVRPAGFVCDAGSGNPNGGSVCDPDEVCSGVPGQPCPADTFANNSVVCRLGTEAADSTRDAVCDPTEFCPGVPNAPCPVDVVSPPTTVCDVGSGNPNGGSVCDPDEHCSGVAGQPCPPDFIQPAGTVCNPGTDAADASRDAICDPQEVCSGFADDPCPPDFVRPAGTVCDVGSGNPNGGSVCDPDEVCSGNPDDPCPSDTFASSSVVCRADAGECDVGENCPGSPNQPCPPDSFEPSGAACGDPTDNDCTNPDTCDGAGNCLSNHEPANVQCWGPDPNSNGFNPLGNTCKYACDGSGSCQPHITPNCCGNGIVEAGEQCDDGNQYSGLPPAPDGSLEFCPSDPAFHCQYVAGTTSLYVRGTSRNPATDVKSCQVEFFVVNPNNPPDRYGLADYRQTCLDQDPTCDFDPLPGRCGFITVACVNVNDPNLPACSPAANQGVRELNVMPLSTALSLFPVAVAQYQANTTALGQALTQLFDPANPGAGFTNQAPLLASQQNLCSSPRILTVFSGSPRPNESARARFSLRVKSKDGRLPVGRQKRTLLRLTCKARPLP
;
A
#
# COMPACT_ATOMS: atom_id res chain seq x y z
N ARG A 1 49.68 62.05 76.42
CA ARG A 1 48.41 61.34 76.76
C ARG A 1 48.70 59.84 76.69
N PRO A 2 47.86 58.92 77.21
CA PRO A 2 48.18 57.48 77.13
C PRO A 2 48.26 56.98 75.69
N SER A 3 48.90 55.82 75.49
CA SER A 3 49.00 55.16 74.19
C SER A 3 47.61 54.91 73.58
N GLY A 4 47.45 55.13 72.27
CA GLY A 4 46.15 54.98 71.59
C GLY A 4 45.21 56.20 71.71
N TYR A 5 45.60 57.25 72.43
CA TYR A 5 44.82 58.50 72.42
C TYR A 5 45.01 59.26 71.11
N VAL A 6 43.91 59.55 70.39
CA VAL A 6 43.89 60.34 69.14
C VAL A 6 44.34 61.79 69.38
N CYS A 7 45.59 62.12 69.04
CA CYS A 7 46.18 63.45 69.26
C CYS A 7 45.99 64.42 68.08
N ARG A 8 45.67 63.90 66.89
CA ARG A 8 45.09 64.62 65.75
C ARG A 8 44.00 63.71 65.17
N ALA A 9 42.85 64.29 64.83
CA ALA A 9 41.76 63.56 64.19
C ALA A 9 41.90 63.68 62.68
N ALA A 10 41.46 62.65 61.96
CA ALA A 10 41.44 62.63 60.50
C ALA A 10 40.64 63.82 59.94
N ALA A 11 41.23 64.57 59.01
CA ALA A 11 40.64 65.71 58.34
C ALA A 11 39.74 65.31 57.14
N GLY A 12 39.99 64.14 56.55
CA GLY A 12 39.22 63.57 55.44
C GLY A 12 39.37 62.04 55.38
N VAL A 13 38.78 61.40 54.36
CA VAL A 13 38.78 59.93 54.22
C VAL A 13 40.15 59.32 53.87
N CYS A 14 41.09 60.15 53.41
CA CYS A 14 42.47 59.76 53.14
C CYS A 14 43.44 60.14 54.28
N ASP A 15 42.96 60.73 55.37
CA ASP A 15 43.78 61.10 56.53
C ASP A 15 43.71 60.04 57.64
N ILE A 16 44.84 59.69 58.25
CA ILE A 16 44.90 58.68 59.32
C ILE A 16 45.06 59.38 60.66
N ALA A 17 44.01 59.36 61.48
CA ALA A 17 44.01 59.96 62.81
C ALA A 17 45.18 59.46 63.69
N GLU A 18 46.17 60.32 63.97
CA GLU A 18 47.36 59.92 64.72
C GLU A 18 47.03 59.70 66.20
N THR A 19 47.55 58.60 66.73
CA THR A 19 47.46 58.28 68.15
C THR A 19 48.79 58.48 68.85
N CYS A 20 48.76 58.87 70.13
CA CYS A 20 49.97 58.89 70.96
C CYS A 20 50.55 57.47 71.07
N ASP A 21 51.86 57.35 70.93
CA ASP A 21 52.63 56.13 71.23
C ASP A 21 52.77 55.87 72.76
N GLY A 22 52.52 56.90 73.57
CA GLY A 22 52.72 56.87 75.03
C GLY A 22 54.15 57.20 75.48
N ALA A 23 55.08 57.45 74.54
CA ALA A 23 56.49 57.74 74.79
C ALA A 23 56.86 59.21 74.44
N ASN A 24 56.30 59.76 73.37
CA ASN A 24 56.63 61.10 72.87
C ASN A 24 55.68 62.20 73.37
N LYS A 25 56.18 63.44 73.42
CA LYS A 25 55.41 64.62 73.86
C LYS A 25 54.63 65.31 72.74
N THR A 26 55.09 65.16 71.50
CA THR A 26 54.38 65.59 70.30
C THR A 26 53.54 64.45 69.74
N CYS A 27 52.50 64.78 68.98
CA CYS A 27 51.82 63.79 68.14
C CYS A 27 52.81 63.27 67.06
N PRO A 28 52.64 62.05 66.53
CA PRO A 28 53.36 61.61 65.33
C PRO A 28 53.23 62.58 64.15
N THR A 29 54.07 62.39 63.13
CA THR A 29 53.94 63.11 61.85
C THR A 29 52.62 62.75 61.17
N ASP A 30 52.07 63.75 60.49
CA ASP A 30 50.84 63.65 59.70
C ASP A 30 50.92 62.47 58.72
N ALA A 31 50.01 61.50 58.84
CA ALA A 31 50.05 60.23 58.12
C ALA A 31 48.83 60.10 57.21
N LYS A 32 49.05 60.05 55.90
CA LYS A 32 47.98 59.84 54.92
C LYS A 32 47.90 58.38 54.51
N SER A 33 46.70 57.97 54.14
CA SER A 33 46.38 56.66 53.61
C SER A 33 46.88 56.49 52.18
N THR A 34 47.06 55.25 51.75
CA THR A 34 47.19 54.86 50.33
C THR A 34 46.16 53.79 49.96
N ALA A 35 45.10 53.65 50.75
CA ALA A 35 44.02 52.70 50.52
C ALA A 35 42.99 53.26 49.53
N VAL A 36 42.16 52.38 48.98
CA VAL A 36 40.96 52.76 48.21
C VAL A 36 40.03 53.57 49.11
N CYS A 37 39.77 54.82 48.74
CA CYS A 37 38.87 55.72 49.46
C CYS A 37 37.47 55.76 48.85
N ARG A 38 37.34 55.39 47.57
CA ARG A 38 36.07 55.15 46.89
C ARG A 38 36.23 53.90 46.01
N PRO A 39 35.44 52.84 46.25
CA PRO A 39 35.39 51.70 45.33
C PRO A 39 34.60 52.09 44.08
N ALA A 40 34.95 51.49 42.94
CA ALA A 40 34.19 51.58 41.70
C ALA A 40 32.71 51.22 41.95
N ALA A 41 31.80 52.09 41.51
CA ALA A 41 30.36 51.94 41.68
C ALA A 41 29.73 50.96 40.68
N ASP A 42 30.29 50.85 39.46
CA ASP A 42 29.88 49.92 38.40
C ASP A 42 31.03 49.78 37.36
N VAL A 43 30.84 49.01 36.29
CA VAL A 43 31.90 48.59 35.33
C VAL A 43 32.61 49.70 34.56
N CYS A 44 32.06 50.92 34.51
CA CYS A 44 32.70 52.09 33.88
C CYS A 44 33.35 53.05 34.89
N ASP A 45 33.57 52.62 36.12
CA ASP A 45 34.08 53.42 37.22
C ASP A 45 35.46 52.94 37.68
N VAL A 46 36.39 53.85 37.95
CA VAL A 46 37.75 53.51 38.40
C VAL A 46 37.88 53.81 39.88
N ALA A 47 38.18 52.78 40.70
CA ALA A 47 38.29 52.96 42.15
C ALA A 47 39.43 53.91 42.55
N GLU A 48 39.11 55.05 43.17
CA GLU A 48 40.12 55.99 43.65
C GLU A 48 40.83 55.49 44.90
N SER A 49 42.16 55.57 44.86
CA SER A 49 43.04 55.35 46.00
C SER A 49 43.66 56.66 46.47
N CYS A 50 43.81 56.80 47.78
CA CYS A 50 44.54 57.91 48.37
C CYS A 50 45.98 57.95 47.85
N ASP A 51 46.51 59.16 47.62
CA ASP A 51 47.85 59.36 47.05
C ASP A 51 48.99 59.37 48.08
N GLY A 52 48.68 59.22 49.37
CA GLY A 52 49.63 59.36 50.46
C GLY A 52 50.04 60.80 50.77
N VAL A 53 49.33 61.80 50.25
CA VAL A 53 49.68 63.23 50.37
C VAL A 53 48.48 64.11 50.79
N ASN A 54 47.29 63.84 50.26
CA ASN A 54 46.09 64.66 50.51
C ASN A 54 45.11 64.04 51.54
N ASP A 55 44.33 64.89 52.20
CA ASP A 55 43.35 64.50 53.23
C ASP A 55 42.05 63.91 52.62
N ASP A 56 41.67 64.42 51.45
CA ASP A 56 40.49 64.03 50.70
C ASP A 56 40.80 62.97 49.63
N CYS A 57 39.77 62.18 49.28
CA CYS A 57 39.84 61.26 48.15
C CYS A 57 39.99 62.04 46.83
N PRO A 58 40.73 61.53 45.82
CA PRO A 58 40.72 62.09 44.48
C PRO A 58 39.31 62.28 43.88
N SER A 59 39.22 63.10 42.84
CA SER A 59 37.99 63.27 42.06
C SER A 59 37.61 61.99 41.32
N ASP A 60 36.30 61.71 41.21
CA ASP A 60 35.74 60.60 40.40
C ASP A 60 36.45 60.47 39.05
N ALA A 61 36.93 59.28 38.76
CA ALA A 61 37.59 58.91 37.52
C ALA A 61 36.81 57.77 36.84
N PHE A 62 36.34 58.03 35.62
CA PHE A 62 35.60 57.05 34.83
C PHE A 62 36.49 56.38 33.79
N GLU A 63 36.12 55.15 33.42
CA GLU A 63 36.73 54.40 32.34
C GLU A 63 36.60 55.12 30.98
N SER A 64 37.54 54.84 30.08
CA SER A 64 37.64 55.55 28.80
C SER A 64 36.38 55.39 27.94
N ALA A 65 36.09 56.36 27.06
CA ALA A 65 34.97 56.25 26.11
C ALA A 65 35.15 55.16 25.03
N THR A 66 36.25 54.40 25.09
CA THR A 66 36.60 53.24 24.25
C THR A 66 36.70 51.95 25.07
N THR A 67 36.37 51.98 26.36
CA THR A 67 36.31 50.80 27.22
C THR A 67 34.95 50.14 26.98
N GLU A 68 34.95 48.96 26.36
CA GLU A 68 33.73 48.15 26.18
C GLU A 68 33.22 47.68 27.55
N CYS A 69 31.96 47.98 27.86
CA CYS A 69 31.32 47.61 29.12
C CYS A 69 30.21 46.56 28.96
N ARG A 70 29.73 46.38 27.72
CA ARG A 70 28.93 45.23 27.31
C ARG A 70 29.29 44.84 25.88
N ALA A 71 29.76 43.62 25.69
CA ALA A 71 29.95 43.04 24.37
C ALA A 71 28.59 42.71 23.75
N ALA A 72 28.48 42.82 22.42
CA ALA A 72 27.29 42.40 21.68
C ALA A 72 27.03 40.89 21.85
N ALA A 73 25.80 40.52 22.19
CA ALA A 73 25.38 39.14 22.44
C ALA A 73 25.21 38.31 21.15
N ASP A 74 24.76 38.92 20.04
CA ASP A 74 24.65 38.32 18.70
C ASP A 74 24.56 39.42 17.62
N VAL A 75 24.41 39.06 16.34
CA VAL A 75 24.42 39.95 15.17
C VAL A 75 23.39 41.09 15.17
N CYS A 76 22.33 41.01 15.99
CA CYS A 76 21.33 42.07 16.14
C CYS A 76 21.54 42.93 17.40
N ASP A 77 22.66 42.76 18.09
CA ASP A 77 23.04 43.55 19.26
C ASP A 77 24.12 44.60 18.93
N VAL A 78 24.26 45.61 19.78
CA VAL A 78 25.30 46.65 19.68
C VAL A 78 26.20 46.55 20.91
N ALA A 79 27.52 46.57 20.73
CA ALA A 79 28.44 46.61 21.86
C ALA A 79 28.45 48.02 22.49
N GLU A 80 28.15 48.13 23.79
CA GLU A 80 28.25 49.39 24.51
C GLU A 80 29.66 49.65 25.05
N ASN A 81 30.11 50.88 24.84
CA ASN A 81 31.30 51.44 25.44
C ASN A 81 30.91 52.41 26.55
N CYS A 82 31.77 52.54 27.57
CA CYS A 82 31.64 53.55 28.62
C CYS A 82 31.54 54.97 28.02
N THR A 83 30.98 55.92 28.76
CA THR A 83 30.82 57.30 28.26
C THR A 83 32.02 58.21 28.52
N GLY A 84 33.02 57.76 29.29
CA GLY A 84 34.06 58.62 29.86
C GLY A 84 33.57 59.59 30.95
N THR A 85 32.29 59.51 31.35
CA THR A 85 31.63 60.53 32.21
C THR A 85 30.63 59.96 33.22
N ALA A 86 30.43 58.64 33.27
CA ALA A 86 29.51 57.99 34.19
C ALA A 86 29.98 56.57 34.55
N ALA A 87 29.75 56.18 35.81
CA ALA A 87 30.10 54.86 36.35
C ALA A 87 29.34 53.69 35.70
N ALA A 88 28.09 53.92 35.29
CA ALA A 88 27.23 52.89 34.70
C ALA A 88 27.48 52.74 33.19
N CYS A 89 27.46 51.50 32.71
CA CYS A 89 27.42 51.21 31.28
C CYS A 89 26.12 51.80 30.66
N PRO A 90 26.14 52.29 29.39
CA PRO A 90 24.93 52.78 28.74
C PRO A 90 23.80 51.74 28.65
N PRO A 91 22.56 52.18 28.36
CA PRO A 91 21.45 51.28 28.08
C PRO A 91 21.72 50.38 26.88
N ASP A 92 21.16 49.17 26.96
CA ASP A 92 21.25 48.09 25.99
C ASP A 92 20.63 48.46 24.63
N LEU A 93 21.45 48.63 23.59
CA LEU A 93 21.04 49.07 22.26
C LEU A 93 21.03 47.90 21.27
N LYS A 94 19.91 47.73 20.58
CA LYS A 94 19.75 46.71 19.54
C LYS A 94 19.88 47.32 18.14
N GLN A 95 20.38 46.53 17.19
CA GLN A 95 20.52 46.94 15.80
C GLN A 95 19.14 47.32 15.22
N PRO A 96 19.04 48.40 14.42
CA PRO A 96 17.77 48.84 13.87
C PRO A 96 17.20 47.81 12.89
N ASN A 97 15.89 47.84 12.69
CA ASN A 97 15.17 46.85 11.89
C ASN A 97 15.41 46.92 10.35
N THR A 98 16.42 47.68 9.95
CA THR A 98 16.94 47.76 8.58
C THR A 98 18.26 47.00 8.41
N VAL A 99 18.82 46.44 9.48
CA VAL A 99 20.03 45.60 9.43
C VAL A 99 19.61 44.17 9.10
N THR A 100 19.98 43.72 7.92
CA THR A 100 19.86 42.31 7.52
C THR A 100 20.84 41.47 8.32
N CYS A 101 20.32 40.55 9.13
CA CYS A 101 21.10 39.66 9.98
C CYS A 101 21.29 38.27 9.39
N ARG A 102 20.40 37.86 8.48
CA ARG A 102 20.54 36.69 7.61
C ARG A 102 20.22 37.10 6.17
N PRO A 103 21.17 36.94 5.23
CA PRO A 103 20.89 37.15 3.81
C PRO A 103 20.24 35.92 3.18
N VAL A 104 19.45 36.12 2.12
CA VAL A 104 18.90 35.06 1.26
C VAL A 104 20.00 34.08 0.85
N ALA A 105 19.85 32.82 1.24
CA ALA A 105 20.78 31.74 0.93
C ALA A 105 20.54 31.12 -0.46
N ASP A 106 19.28 30.93 -0.87
CA ASP A 106 18.88 30.36 -2.17
C ASP A 106 17.43 30.77 -2.55
N VAL A 107 16.91 30.31 -3.69
CA VAL A 107 15.68 30.81 -4.34
C VAL A 107 14.37 30.66 -3.54
N CYS A 108 14.33 29.81 -2.51
CA CYS A 108 13.18 29.64 -1.62
C CYS A 108 13.32 30.36 -0.27
N ASP A 109 14.32 31.22 -0.14
CA ASP A 109 14.67 31.89 1.11
C ASP A 109 14.25 33.36 1.12
N VAL A 110 14.05 33.95 2.31
CA VAL A 110 13.94 35.41 2.45
C VAL A 110 15.04 35.95 3.39
N ALA A 111 15.24 37.27 3.41
CA ALA A 111 16.25 37.88 4.25
C ALA A 111 15.64 38.40 5.56
N GLU A 112 16.07 37.84 6.70
CA GLU A 112 15.70 38.35 8.01
C GLU A 112 16.46 39.63 8.33
N ASN A 113 15.72 40.61 8.84
CA ASN A 113 16.27 41.82 9.43
C ASN A 113 16.04 41.77 10.94
N CYS A 114 16.93 42.42 11.69
CA CYS A 114 16.77 42.57 13.13
C CYS A 114 15.40 43.16 13.51
N THR A 115 14.90 42.88 14.72
CA THR A 115 13.58 43.41 15.13
C THR A 115 13.66 44.86 15.65
N GLY A 116 14.86 45.36 15.95
CA GLY A 116 15.04 46.58 16.76
C GLY A 116 14.78 46.39 18.25
N THR A 117 14.53 45.15 18.70
CA THR A 117 14.16 44.81 20.09
C THR A 117 14.75 43.49 20.61
N SER A 118 15.46 42.75 19.76
CA SER A 118 16.04 41.44 20.03
C SER A 118 17.52 41.46 19.67
N ASP A 119 18.34 40.92 20.56
CA ASP A 119 19.77 40.69 20.43
C ASP A 119 20.08 39.73 19.28
N HIS A 120 19.19 38.76 19.09
CA HIS A 120 19.34 37.68 18.11
C HIS A 120 18.55 37.99 16.83
N CYS A 121 19.06 37.50 15.71
CA CYS A 121 18.33 37.47 14.44
C CYS A 121 17.03 36.66 14.62
N PRO A 122 15.91 37.03 13.95
CA PRO A 122 14.73 36.18 13.89
C PRO A 122 15.04 34.75 13.41
N THR A 123 14.15 33.82 13.72
CA THR A 123 14.17 32.48 13.15
C THR A 123 14.12 32.56 11.62
N ASP A 124 14.86 31.67 10.95
CA ASP A 124 14.87 31.50 9.50
C ASP A 124 13.43 31.44 8.94
N THR A 125 13.12 32.24 7.93
CA THR A 125 11.82 32.22 7.26
C THR A 125 11.97 31.94 5.77
N PHE A 126 11.16 31.02 5.26
CA PHE A 126 11.21 30.59 3.86
C PHE A 126 10.00 31.10 3.08
N LEU A 127 10.15 31.19 1.76
CA LEU A 127 9.04 31.50 0.86
C LEU A 127 7.96 30.42 0.97
N PRO A 128 6.66 30.80 0.94
CA PRO A 128 5.57 29.86 1.16
C PRO A 128 5.53 28.77 0.10
N ALA A 129 4.98 27.61 0.46
CA ALA A 129 4.99 26.41 -0.38
C ALA A 129 4.20 26.48 -1.71
N THR A 130 3.63 27.65 -2.01
CA THR A 130 2.99 27.99 -3.29
C THR A 130 3.90 28.79 -4.22
N THR A 131 5.16 29.04 -3.82
CA THR A 131 6.12 29.81 -4.60
C THR A 131 6.85 28.91 -5.58
N LEU A 132 6.65 29.14 -6.88
CA LEU A 132 7.36 28.44 -7.95
C LEU A 132 8.85 28.78 -7.89
N CYS A 133 9.71 27.77 -7.73
CA CYS A 133 11.17 27.96 -7.65
C CYS A 133 11.93 27.38 -8.85
N ARG A 134 11.37 26.36 -9.50
CA ARG A 134 11.79 25.89 -10.82
C ARG A 134 10.54 25.69 -11.67
N ALA A 135 10.55 26.26 -12.87
CA ALA A 135 9.50 26.04 -13.86
C ALA A 135 9.85 24.78 -14.66
N GLY A 136 8.91 23.86 -14.77
CA GLY A 136 9.04 22.66 -15.57
C GLY A 136 8.75 22.90 -17.05
N SER A 137 8.49 21.84 -17.80
CA SER A 137 8.18 21.92 -19.24
C SER A 137 6.75 22.35 -19.56
N GLY A 138 5.83 22.16 -18.61
CA GLY A 138 4.39 22.14 -18.86
C GLY A 138 3.96 21.05 -19.86
N ASN A 139 2.67 21.06 -20.24
CA ASN A 139 2.16 20.25 -21.34
C ASN A 139 1.13 21.07 -22.15
N PRO A 140 1.43 21.49 -23.39
CA PRO A 140 0.53 22.29 -24.21
C PRO A 140 -0.55 21.48 -24.96
N ASN A 141 -0.43 20.15 -25.02
CA ASN A 141 -1.29 19.28 -25.84
C ASN A 141 -2.35 18.53 -25.00
N GLY A 142 -2.13 18.42 -23.68
CA GLY A 142 -2.92 17.56 -22.79
C GLY A 142 -2.15 16.28 -22.44
N GLY A 143 -2.57 15.62 -21.36
CA GLY A 143 -1.85 14.48 -20.77
C GLY A 143 -0.95 14.88 -19.59
N SER A 144 -0.07 13.96 -19.20
CA SER A 144 0.85 14.10 -18.07
C SER A 144 2.00 15.05 -18.41
N VAL A 145 2.58 15.71 -17.41
CA VAL A 145 3.75 16.57 -17.58
C VAL A 145 5.02 15.74 -17.38
N CYS A 146 5.96 15.80 -18.34
CA CYS A 146 7.25 15.10 -18.24
C CYS A 146 8.23 15.73 -17.24
N ASP A 147 8.11 17.04 -17.06
CA ASP A 147 8.92 17.83 -16.16
C ASP A 147 7.97 18.82 -15.42
N PRO A 148 7.44 18.44 -14.25
CA PRO A 148 6.51 19.25 -13.47
C PRO A 148 7.15 20.53 -12.91
N ASP A 149 6.32 21.45 -12.44
CA ASP A 149 6.77 22.65 -11.71
C ASP A 149 7.18 22.28 -10.26
N GLU A 150 8.39 22.65 -9.82
CA GLU A 150 8.75 22.60 -8.40
C GLU A 150 8.45 23.91 -7.66
N TYR A 151 7.82 23.74 -6.51
CA TYR A 151 7.52 24.80 -5.56
C TYR A 151 8.41 24.68 -4.33
N CYS A 152 8.65 25.80 -3.65
CA CYS A 152 9.30 25.80 -2.35
C CYS A 152 8.56 24.89 -1.35
N THR A 153 9.26 24.38 -0.34
CA THR A 153 8.61 23.56 0.71
C THR A 153 8.03 24.39 1.85
N GLY A 154 8.44 25.66 1.97
CA GLY A 154 8.21 26.48 3.17
C GLY A 154 9.09 26.11 4.38
N THR A 155 10.06 25.20 4.21
CA THR A 155 10.89 24.65 5.31
C THR A 155 12.40 24.66 5.04
N GLN A 156 12.83 25.06 3.84
CA GLN A 156 14.25 25.14 3.46
C GLN A 156 14.48 26.19 2.37
N ALA A 157 15.68 26.79 2.38
CA ALA A 157 16.13 27.80 1.42
C ALA A 157 16.26 27.29 -0.02
N ALA A 158 16.64 26.01 -0.19
CA ALA A 158 16.83 25.40 -1.50
C ALA A 158 15.51 24.95 -2.12
N CYS A 159 15.34 25.19 -3.41
CA CYS A 159 14.29 24.55 -4.22
C CYS A 159 14.46 23.01 -4.14
N PRO A 160 13.37 22.22 -4.14
CA PRO A 160 13.47 20.76 -4.20
C PRO A 160 14.32 20.26 -5.38
N PRO A 161 14.83 19.01 -5.30
CA PRO A 161 15.41 18.33 -6.44
C PRO A 161 14.44 18.30 -7.63
N ASP A 162 15.00 18.49 -8.81
CA ASP A 162 14.34 18.47 -10.13
C ASP A 162 13.69 17.09 -10.39
N VAL A 163 12.36 17.03 -10.59
CA VAL A 163 11.56 15.79 -10.66
C VAL A 163 11.19 15.43 -12.10
N VAL A 164 12.18 15.10 -12.93
CA VAL A 164 11.93 14.68 -14.31
C VAL A 164 11.41 13.24 -14.40
N GLN A 165 10.35 13.02 -15.16
CA GLN A 165 9.84 11.69 -15.49
C GLN A 165 10.89 10.88 -16.28
N PRO A 166 11.09 9.58 -15.94
CA PRO A 166 12.02 8.71 -16.66
C PRO A 166 11.80 8.67 -18.18
N ALA A 167 12.89 8.45 -18.92
CA ALA A 167 12.81 8.20 -20.35
C ALA A 167 11.96 6.94 -20.61
N GLY A 168 10.93 7.08 -21.46
CA GLY A 168 9.97 6.00 -21.73
C GLY A 168 8.69 6.04 -20.89
N THR A 169 8.55 6.94 -19.91
CA THR A 169 7.25 7.17 -19.24
C THR A 169 6.25 7.74 -20.24
N VAL A 170 5.10 7.09 -20.42
CA VAL A 170 4.01 7.57 -21.28
C VAL A 170 3.43 8.87 -20.71
N CYS A 171 3.51 9.95 -21.49
CA CYS A 171 2.98 11.26 -21.11
C CYS A 171 1.65 11.58 -21.80
N ASN A 172 1.45 11.11 -23.03
CA ASN A 172 0.16 11.05 -23.69
C ASN A 172 -0.09 9.61 -24.13
N PRO A 173 -1.09 8.90 -23.56
CA PRO A 173 -1.43 7.55 -23.99
C PRO A 173 -2.05 7.58 -25.38
N GLY A 174 -1.51 6.79 -26.30
CA GLY A 174 -2.10 6.62 -27.62
C GLY A 174 -3.32 5.70 -27.60
N SER A 175 -3.94 5.51 -28.76
CA SER A 175 -5.15 4.68 -28.88
C SER A 175 -4.92 3.17 -28.69
N GLY A 176 -3.66 2.73 -28.69
CA GLY A 176 -3.27 1.32 -28.69
C GLY A 176 -3.79 0.53 -29.91
N ASN A 177 -3.67 -0.80 -29.84
CA ASN A 177 -4.36 -1.70 -30.76
C ASN A 177 -4.76 -3.02 -30.04
N PRO A 178 -5.98 -3.11 -29.47
CA PRO A 178 -6.40 -4.28 -28.69
C PRO A 178 -6.60 -5.57 -29.52
N ASN A 179 -6.62 -5.46 -30.86
CA ASN A 179 -6.87 -6.59 -31.77
C ASN A 179 -5.61 -7.02 -32.57
N GLY A 180 -4.46 -6.39 -32.31
CA GLY A 180 -3.23 -6.61 -33.07
C GLY A 180 -3.20 -5.89 -34.43
N GLY A 181 -1.98 -5.67 -34.93
CA GLY A 181 -1.69 -4.84 -36.11
C GLY A 181 -0.88 -3.58 -35.75
N SER A 182 -0.77 -2.65 -36.69
CA SER A 182 -0.10 -1.36 -36.43
C SER A 182 -0.96 -0.48 -35.53
N VAL A 183 -0.34 0.24 -34.61
CA VAL A 183 -1.00 1.22 -33.76
C VAL A 183 -1.23 2.49 -34.59
N CYS A 184 -2.46 3.01 -34.61
CA CYS A 184 -2.81 4.23 -35.35
C CYS A 184 -2.36 5.50 -34.66
N ASP A 185 -2.23 5.46 -33.34
CA ASP A 185 -1.86 6.58 -32.52
C ASP A 185 -0.93 6.05 -31.40
N PRO A 186 0.40 6.22 -31.54
CA PRO A 186 1.39 5.63 -30.64
C PRO A 186 1.47 6.40 -29.32
N ASP A 187 1.91 5.74 -28.24
CA ASP A 187 2.17 6.44 -26.98
C ASP A 187 3.30 7.48 -27.13
N GLU A 188 3.03 8.76 -26.84
CA GLU A 188 4.10 9.72 -26.63
C GLU A 188 4.76 9.50 -25.27
N VAL A 189 6.09 9.38 -25.28
CA VAL A 189 6.90 9.12 -24.09
C VAL A 189 7.84 10.27 -23.76
N CYS A 190 8.07 10.47 -22.46
CA CYS A 190 9.06 11.42 -21.96
C CYS A 190 10.47 11.04 -22.41
N SER A 191 11.29 12.06 -22.66
CA SER A 191 12.69 11.91 -23.06
C SER A 191 13.65 11.70 -21.88
N GLY A 192 13.20 11.93 -20.64
CA GLY A 192 14.05 11.94 -19.45
C GLY A 192 15.00 13.14 -19.35
N VAL A 193 14.77 14.21 -20.14
CA VAL A 193 15.60 15.42 -20.16
C VAL A 193 14.86 16.58 -19.48
N PRO A 194 15.46 17.28 -18.49
CA PRO A 194 14.84 18.44 -17.85
C PRO A 194 14.45 19.53 -18.86
N GLY A 195 13.33 20.20 -18.61
CA GLY A 195 12.76 21.25 -19.46
C GLY A 195 12.19 20.79 -20.80
N GLN A 196 12.15 19.48 -21.10
CA GLN A 196 11.56 18.97 -22.34
C GLN A 196 10.09 18.57 -22.14
N PRO A 197 9.14 19.19 -22.89
CA PRO A 197 7.74 18.80 -22.80
C PRO A 197 7.50 17.40 -23.36
N CYS A 198 6.33 16.86 -23.06
CA CYS A 198 5.80 15.72 -23.81
C CYS A 198 5.88 16.03 -25.32
N PRO A 199 6.29 15.08 -26.18
CA PRO A 199 6.28 15.26 -27.62
C PRO A 199 4.92 15.75 -28.15
N ALA A 200 4.91 16.30 -29.37
CA ALA A 200 3.66 16.56 -30.05
C ALA A 200 2.98 15.24 -30.40
N ASP A 201 1.66 15.18 -30.21
CA ASP A 201 0.77 14.10 -30.64
C ASP A 201 1.01 13.77 -32.13
N THR A 202 1.27 12.48 -32.42
CA THR A 202 1.71 11.97 -33.73
C THR A 202 0.91 10.77 -34.27
N PHE A 203 -0.40 10.95 -34.42
CA PHE A 203 -1.28 9.97 -35.06
C PHE A 203 -1.06 9.76 -36.58
N ALA A 204 -1.39 8.54 -37.04
CA ALA A 204 -1.34 8.12 -38.43
C ALA A 204 -2.53 8.63 -39.27
N ASN A 205 -2.26 9.03 -40.51
CA ASN A 205 -3.28 9.54 -41.43
C ASN A 205 -4.15 8.42 -42.03
N SER A 206 -5.26 8.79 -42.67
CA SER A 206 -6.26 7.85 -43.19
C SER A 206 -5.88 7.04 -44.44
N SER A 207 -4.63 7.14 -44.91
CA SER A 207 -4.04 6.22 -45.89
C SER A 207 -3.08 5.19 -45.26
N THR A 208 -2.83 5.28 -43.95
CA THR A 208 -2.03 4.30 -43.23
C THR A 208 -2.87 3.05 -42.94
N VAL A 209 -2.43 1.91 -43.47
CA VAL A 209 -3.00 0.60 -43.16
C VAL A 209 -2.69 0.24 -41.71
N CYS A 210 -3.72 -0.10 -40.92
CA CYS A 210 -3.55 -0.52 -39.52
C CYS A 210 -3.73 -2.03 -39.32
N ARG A 211 -4.55 -2.66 -40.16
CA ARG A 211 -4.65 -4.10 -40.29
C ARG A 211 -4.71 -4.48 -41.77
N LEU A 212 -3.89 -5.45 -42.15
CA LEU A 212 -3.92 -6.01 -43.50
C LEU A 212 -5.06 -7.04 -43.56
N GLY A 213 -5.98 -6.83 -44.48
CA GLY A 213 -6.97 -7.84 -44.85
C GLY A 213 -6.36 -8.91 -45.76
N THR A 214 -7.19 -9.77 -46.30
CA THR A 214 -6.79 -10.80 -47.27
C THR A 214 -6.94 -10.33 -48.70
N GLU A 215 -5.96 -10.62 -49.55
CA GLU A 215 -6.10 -10.50 -50.99
C GLU A 215 -6.82 -11.76 -51.54
N ALA A 216 -7.58 -11.62 -52.62
CA ALA A 216 -8.21 -12.76 -53.28
C ALA A 216 -7.12 -13.71 -53.82
N ALA A 217 -7.23 -15.01 -53.54
CA ALA A 217 -6.18 -16.00 -53.81
C ALA A 217 -5.78 -16.15 -55.29
N ASP A 218 -6.63 -15.69 -56.21
CA ASP A 218 -6.43 -15.69 -57.67
C ASP A 218 -6.36 -14.28 -58.30
N GLY A 219 -6.57 -13.23 -57.51
CA GLY A 219 -6.63 -11.84 -57.97
C GLY A 219 -7.79 -11.49 -58.92
N ALA A 220 -8.84 -12.32 -59.02
CA ALA A 220 -9.79 -12.27 -60.14
C ALA A 220 -11.30 -12.22 -59.77
N ARG A 221 -11.67 -12.13 -58.48
CA ARG A 221 -13.08 -12.24 -58.01
C ARG A 221 -13.66 -10.96 -57.42
N ASP A 222 -14.98 -10.79 -57.51
CA ASP A 222 -15.69 -9.51 -57.29
C ASP A 222 -15.83 -9.06 -55.81
N ALA A 223 -15.47 -9.91 -54.83
CA ALA A 223 -15.61 -9.57 -53.40
C ALA A 223 -14.55 -10.21 -52.47
N VAL A 224 -13.79 -9.36 -51.77
CA VAL A 224 -12.88 -9.76 -50.68
C VAL A 224 -13.65 -10.05 -49.38
N CYS A 225 -13.42 -11.20 -48.74
CA CYS A 225 -14.08 -11.60 -47.48
C CYS A 225 -13.61 -10.81 -46.25
N ASP A 226 -12.35 -10.38 -46.24
CA ASP A 226 -11.71 -9.66 -45.15
C ASP A 226 -10.89 -8.48 -45.74
N PRO A 227 -11.49 -7.27 -45.85
CA PRO A 227 -10.87 -6.11 -46.50
C PRO A 227 -9.98 -5.30 -45.55
N THR A 228 -8.84 -4.83 -46.06
CA THR A 228 -7.85 -4.01 -45.34
C THR A 228 -8.43 -2.77 -44.64
N GLU A 229 -8.20 -2.63 -43.32
CA GLU A 229 -8.53 -1.44 -42.55
C GLU A 229 -7.41 -0.39 -42.51
N TYR A 230 -7.86 0.87 -42.53
CA TYR A 230 -7.02 2.06 -42.45
C TYR A 230 -7.29 2.82 -41.15
N CYS A 231 -6.28 3.55 -40.68
CA CYS A 231 -6.44 4.46 -39.56
C CYS A 231 -7.52 5.53 -39.86
N PRO A 232 -8.23 6.04 -38.84
CA PRO A 232 -9.27 7.03 -39.04
C PRO A 232 -8.73 8.44 -39.35
N GLY A 233 -7.43 8.70 -39.13
CA GLY A 233 -6.80 9.99 -39.40
C GLY A 233 -7.12 11.09 -38.36
N VAL A 234 -7.39 10.69 -37.12
CA VAL A 234 -7.71 11.53 -35.97
C VAL A 234 -7.05 10.93 -34.71
N ALA A 235 -6.57 11.79 -33.82
CA ALA A 235 -6.01 11.43 -32.52
C ALA A 235 -7.00 10.64 -31.63
N ASP A 236 -6.46 9.90 -30.67
CA ASP A 236 -7.16 9.08 -29.67
C ASP A 236 -8.10 8.00 -30.24
N GLN A 237 -8.04 7.70 -31.54
CA GLN A 237 -8.92 6.72 -32.18
C GLN A 237 -8.17 5.45 -32.61
N PRO A 238 -8.57 4.27 -32.09
CA PRO A 238 -7.92 3.01 -32.44
C PRO A 238 -8.15 2.64 -33.90
N CYS A 239 -7.33 1.70 -34.38
CA CYS A 239 -7.63 0.98 -35.62
C CYS A 239 -9.07 0.45 -35.57
N PRO A 240 -9.89 0.63 -36.62
CA PRO A 240 -11.27 0.16 -36.63
C PRO A 240 -11.42 -1.33 -36.24
N ALA A 241 -12.60 -1.65 -35.69
CA ALA A 241 -12.99 -3.02 -35.43
C ALA A 241 -12.96 -3.83 -36.73
N ASP A 242 -12.56 -5.09 -36.59
CA ASP A 242 -12.34 -6.04 -37.69
C ASP A 242 -13.60 -6.25 -38.54
N PHE A 243 -13.54 -5.87 -39.83
CA PHE A 243 -14.70 -5.88 -40.71
C PHE A 243 -14.75 -7.13 -41.60
N VAL A 244 -14.90 -8.29 -40.99
CA VAL A 244 -15.06 -9.55 -41.72
C VAL A 244 -16.48 -9.66 -42.29
N ARG A 245 -16.61 -10.09 -43.56
CA ARG A 245 -17.93 -10.41 -44.14
C ARG A 245 -18.56 -11.60 -43.41
N PRO A 246 -19.88 -11.58 -43.15
CA PRO A 246 -20.54 -12.62 -42.36
C PRO A 246 -20.46 -13.99 -43.04
N ALA A 247 -20.46 -15.05 -42.23
CA ALA A 247 -20.49 -16.43 -42.70
C ALA A 247 -21.68 -16.67 -43.65
N GLY A 248 -21.42 -17.27 -44.82
CA GLY A 248 -22.44 -17.46 -45.86
C GLY A 248 -22.59 -16.29 -46.83
N PHE A 249 -21.81 -15.20 -46.70
CA PHE A 249 -21.69 -14.22 -47.77
C PHE A 249 -21.01 -14.85 -48.99
N VAL A 250 -21.72 -14.96 -50.11
CA VAL A 250 -21.20 -15.49 -51.38
C VAL A 250 -20.10 -14.56 -51.91
N CYS A 251 -18.86 -15.04 -51.93
CA CYS A 251 -17.70 -14.31 -52.46
C CYS A 251 -17.37 -14.70 -53.91
N ASP A 252 -17.79 -15.89 -54.35
CA ASP A 252 -17.99 -16.22 -55.76
C ASP A 252 -19.18 -17.18 -55.95
N ALA A 253 -19.84 -17.14 -57.11
CA ALA A 253 -21.09 -17.83 -57.38
C ALA A 253 -20.91 -18.98 -58.38
N GLY A 254 -21.46 -20.16 -58.04
CA GLY A 254 -21.29 -21.40 -58.82
C GLY A 254 -22.36 -21.63 -59.89
N SER A 255 -22.32 -22.82 -60.53
CA SER A 255 -23.12 -23.10 -61.75
C SER A 255 -24.60 -23.47 -61.51
N GLY A 256 -24.96 -23.89 -60.30
CA GLY A 256 -26.27 -24.45 -59.97
C GLY A 256 -26.65 -25.76 -60.70
N ASN A 257 -27.84 -26.30 -60.41
CA ASN A 257 -28.41 -27.46 -61.11
C ASN A 257 -29.94 -27.32 -61.30
N PRO A 258 -30.45 -27.08 -62.52
CA PRO A 258 -31.89 -26.86 -62.76
C PRO A 258 -32.75 -28.13 -62.86
N ASN A 259 -32.16 -29.33 -62.93
CA ASN A 259 -32.89 -30.59 -63.24
C ASN A 259 -32.96 -31.60 -62.09
N GLY A 260 -32.28 -31.34 -60.97
CA GLY A 260 -32.21 -32.24 -59.82
C GLY A 260 -31.06 -33.25 -59.94
N GLY A 261 -30.28 -33.38 -58.85
CA GLY A 261 -29.01 -34.11 -58.80
C GLY A 261 -27.93 -33.28 -58.09
N SER A 262 -26.72 -33.80 -57.96
CA SER A 262 -25.59 -33.07 -57.38
C SER A 262 -25.24 -31.84 -58.23
N VAL A 263 -24.75 -30.77 -57.59
CA VAL A 263 -24.23 -29.57 -58.27
C VAL A 263 -22.75 -29.78 -58.56
N CYS A 264 -22.30 -29.49 -59.79
CA CYS A 264 -20.90 -29.68 -60.19
C CYS A 264 -19.99 -28.50 -59.79
N ASP A 265 -20.57 -27.37 -59.39
CA ASP A 265 -19.82 -26.18 -58.97
C ASP A 265 -20.64 -25.41 -57.90
N PRO A 266 -20.29 -25.50 -56.61
CA PRO A 266 -21.02 -24.87 -55.50
C PRO A 266 -20.63 -23.40 -55.29
N ASP A 267 -21.50 -22.61 -54.65
CA ASP A 267 -21.15 -21.22 -54.29
C ASP A 267 -20.02 -21.17 -53.25
N GLU A 268 -18.95 -20.40 -53.52
CA GLU A 268 -17.94 -20.09 -52.51
C GLU A 268 -18.44 -18.99 -51.55
N VAL A 269 -18.48 -19.33 -50.26
CA VAL A 269 -18.91 -18.41 -49.20
C VAL A 269 -17.79 -18.07 -48.24
N CYS A 270 -17.78 -16.81 -47.77
CA CYS A 270 -16.93 -16.40 -46.65
C CYS A 270 -17.25 -17.24 -45.41
N SER A 271 -16.20 -17.65 -44.69
CA SER A 271 -16.30 -18.43 -43.44
C SER A 271 -16.74 -17.58 -42.24
N GLY A 272 -16.64 -16.25 -42.33
CA GLY A 272 -16.84 -15.33 -41.21
C GLY A 272 -15.68 -15.32 -40.20
N VAL A 273 -14.53 -15.90 -40.55
CA VAL A 273 -13.33 -15.94 -39.70
C VAL A 273 -12.32 -14.88 -40.17
N PRO A 274 -11.76 -14.04 -39.27
CA PRO A 274 -10.70 -13.09 -39.58
C PRO A 274 -9.49 -13.71 -40.29
N GLY A 275 -8.87 -12.97 -41.20
CA GLY A 275 -7.64 -13.39 -41.90
C GLY A 275 -7.82 -14.56 -42.87
N GLN A 276 -9.05 -14.96 -43.20
CA GLN A 276 -9.33 -16.01 -44.18
C GLN A 276 -9.71 -15.41 -45.55
N PRO A 277 -9.01 -15.76 -46.64
CA PRO A 277 -9.43 -15.37 -47.99
C PRO A 277 -10.76 -16.05 -48.35
N CYS A 278 -11.41 -15.57 -49.43
CA CYS A 278 -12.45 -16.36 -50.09
C CYS A 278 -11.87 -17.76 -50.41
N PRO A 279 -12.60 -18.86 -50.15
CA PRO A 279 -12.15 -20.18 -50.53
C PRO A 279 -11.71 -20.24 -52.00
N ALA A 280 -10.71 -21.07 -52.29
CA ALA A 280 -10.36 -21.35 -53.68
C ALA A 280 -11.54 -22.06 -54.37
N ASP A 281 -11.69 -21.81 -55.67
CA ASP A 281 -12.69 -22.45 -56.53
C ASP A 281 -12.71 -23.98 -56.35
N THR A 282 -13.87 -24.54 -55.98
CA THR A 282 -14.05 -25.96 -55.66
C THR A 282 -15.04 -26.68 -56.57
N PHE A 283 -14.87 -26.49 -57.88
CA PHE A 283 -15.57 -27.28 -58.89
C PHE A 283 -15.27 -28.80 -58.80
N ALA A 284 -16.32 -29.58 -59.00
CA ALA A 284 -16.31 -31.03 -59.00
C ALA A 284 -15.55 -31.59 -60.22
N ASN A 285 -14.52 -32.40 -59.96
CA ASN A 285 -13.74 -33.06 -60.99
C ASN A 285 -14.55 -34.14 -61.74
N ASN A 286 -13.96 -34.69 -62.80
CA ASN A 286 -14.56 -35.75 -63.62
C ASN A 286 -14.67 -37.14 -62.95
N SER A 287 -14.46 -37.23 -61.65
CA SER A 287 -14.70 -38.41 -60.80
C SER A 287 -15.91 -38.25 -59.89
N VAL A 288 -16.50 -37.05 -59.80
CA VAL A 288 -17.71 -36.79 -59.00
C VAL A 288 -18.95 -37.16 -59.79
N VAL A 289 -19.69 -38.14 -59.27
CA VAL A 289 -20.96 -38.61 -59.85
C VAL A 289 -22.03 -37.53 -59.75
N CYS A 290 -22.58 -37.12 -60.90
CA CYS A 290 -23.74 -36.24 -60.96
C CYS A 290 -25.04 -36.97 -61.34
N ARG A 291 -24.96 -38.21 -61.86
CA ARG A 291 -26.08 -39.15 -62.03
C ARG A 291 -25.61 -40.61 -61.94
N LEU A 292 -26.34 -41.45 -61.20
CA LEU A 292 -26.01 -42.87 -60.94
C LEU A 292 -26.57 -43.81 -62.01
N GLY A 293 -25.74 -44.74 -62.52
CA GLY A 293 -26.16 -45.91 -63.30
C GLY A 293 -26.48 -47.13 -62.42
N THR A 294 -26.58 -48.34 -62.99
CA THR A 294 -26.84 -49.56 -62.20
C THR A 294 -25.60 -50.42 -62.01
N GLU A 295 -25.25 -50.66 -60.74
CA GLU A 295 -24.10 -51.44 -60.31
C GLU A 295 -24.26 -52.95 -60.64
N ALA A 296 -23.12 -53.66 -60.78
CA ALA A 296 -23.12 -55.11 -60.94
C ALA A 296 -23.65 -55.80 -59.67
N ALA A 297 -24.36 -56.92 -59.82
CA ALA A 297 -25.03 -57.60 -58.70
C ALA A 297 -24.06 -58.31 -57.72
N ASP A 298 -22.78 -58.45 -58.08
CA ASP A 298 -21.69 -58.83 -57.19
C ASP A 298 -20.39 -58.11 -57.64
N SER A 299 -19.47 -57.91 -56.71
CA SER A 299 -18.27 -57.07 -56.84
C SER A 299 -17.05 -57.76 -57.49
N THR A 300 -17.12 -59.06 -57.77
CA THR A 300 -16.07 -59.84 -58.48
C THR A 300 -16.19 -59.78 -60.01
N ARG A 301 -17.22 -59.09 -60.52
CA ARG A 301 -17.76 -59.29 -61.86
C ARG A 301 -17.34 -58.19 -62.84
N ASP A 302 -16.43 -58.55 -63.75
CA ASP A 302 -15.53 -57.63 -64.48
C ASP A 302 -16.17 -56.70 -65.57
N ALA A 303 -17.50 -56.53 -65.58
CA ALA A 303 -18.17 -55.56 -66.46
C ALA A 303 -19.53 -55.04 -65.98
N VAL A 304 -19.71 -53.72 -66.09
CA VAL A 304 -20.96 -53.01 -65.78
C VAL A 304 -21.77 -52.76 -67.07
N CYS A 305 -23.02 -53.21 -67.10
CA CYS A 305 -23.92 -53.07 -68.26
C CYS A 305 -24.44 -51.62 -68.47
N ASP A 306 -24.36 -50.76 -67.45
CA ASP A 306 -25.03 -49.45 -67.40
C ASP A 306 -24.18 -48.45 -66.57
N PRO A 307 -23.32 -47.62 -67.21
CA PRO A 307 -22.33 -46.77 -66.54
C PRO A 307 -22.91 -45.51 -65.86
N THR A 308 -22.15 -44.97 -64.91
CA THR A 308 -22.46 -43.76 -64.13
C THR A 308 -21.91 -42.49 -64.79
N GLU A 309 -22.61 -41.35 -64.70
CA GLU A 309 -22.15 -40.06 -65.25
C GLU A 309 -21.48 -39.13 -64.23
N PHE A 310 -20.47 -38.41 -64.70
CA PHE A 310 -19.59 -37.54 -63.91
C PHE A 310 -19.61 -36.07 -64.35
N CYS A 311 -19.26 -35.17 -63.45
CA CYS A 311 -19.09 -33.74 -63.74
C CYS A 311 -17.99 -33.44 -64.80
N PRO A 312 -18.03 -32.30 -65.51
CA PRO A 312 -17.09 -32.03 -66.60
C PRO A 312 -15.68 -31.59 -66.15
N GLY A 313 -15.47 -31.26 -64.87
CA GLY A 313 -14.15 -30.88 -64.34
C GLY A 313 -13.60 -29.54 -64.86
N VAL A 314 -14.48 -28.56 -65.09
CA VAL A 314 -14.12 -27.16 -65.36
C VAL A 314 -15.00 -26.23 -64.53
N PRO A 315 -14.51 -25.06 -64.08
CA PRO A 315 -15.33 -24.09 -63.35
C PRO A 315 -16.59 -23.70 -64.13
N ASN A 316 -17.66 -23.41 -63.39
CA ASN A 316 -18.94 -22.86 -63.88
C ASN A 316 -19.73 -23.75 -64.88
N ALA A 317 -19.52 -25.07 -64.91
CA ALA A 317 -20.14 -25.97 -65.91
C ALA A 317 -21.13 -27.03 -65.36
N PRO A 318 -22.27 -27.29 -66.04
CA PRO A 318 -23.31 -28.23 -65.59
C PRO A 318 -23.06 -29.71 -65.98
N CYS A 319 -23.86 -30.61 -65.39
CA CYS A 319 -23.79 -32.09 -65.55
C CYS A 319 -24.22 -32.63 -66.95
N PRO A 320 -23.64 -33.73 -67.48
CA PRO A 320 -23.96 -34.35 -68.79
C PRO A 320 -25.27 -35.21 -68.90
N VAL A 321 -25.38 -35.96 -70.01
CA VAL A 321 -26.51 -36.83 -70.44
C VAL A 321 -26.11 -38.33 -70.54
N ASP A 322 -27.11 -39.22 -70.59
CA ASP A 322 -27.15 -40.66 -70.21
C ASP A 322 -26.74 -41.71 -71.32
N VAL A 323 -26.10 -42.86 -71.00
CA VAL A 323 -25.44 -43.85 -71.93
C VAL A 323 -25.37 -45.34 -71.41
N VAL A 324 -25.48 -46.40 -72.26
CA VAL A 324 -25.58 -47.86 -71.87
C VAL A 324 -24.75 -48.88 -72.74
N SER A 325 -24.36 -50.08 -72.23
CA SER A 325 -23.39 -51.07 -72.82
C SER A 325 -23.94 -52.34 -73.56
N PRO A 326 -23.13 -53.02 -74.43
CA PRO A 326 -23.54 -54.18 -75.27
C PRO A 326 -23.26 -55.61 -74.69
N PRO A 327 -23.86 -56.69 -75.25
CA PRO A 327 -23.92 -58.03 -74.65
C PRO A 327 -22.71 -58.98 -74.86
N THR A 328 -21.54 -58.52 -75.27
CA THR A 328 -20.38 -59.40 -75.56
C THR A 328 -19.29 -59.40 -74.49
N THR A 329 -19.50 -58.71 -73.38
CA THR A 329 -18.49 -58.47 -72.33
C THR A 329 -18.35 -59.67 -71.37
N VAL A 330 -17.16 -59.91 -70.83
CA VAL A 330 -16.88 -60.88 -69.73
C VAL A 330 -17.42 -60.30 -68.42
N CYS A 331 -17.91 -61.12 -67.48
CA CYS A 331 -18.39 -60.62 -66.18
C CYS A 331 -18.33 -61.59 -64.99
N ASP A 332 -17.58 -62.69 -64.99
CA ASP A 332 -17.06 -63.25 -63.73
C ASP A 332 -15.75 -64.02 -63.96
N VAL A 333 -14.96 -64.24 -62.90
CA VAL A 333 -13.60 -64.80 -62.95
C VAL A 333 -13.38 -65.75 -61.76
N GLY A 334 -12.93 -66.97 -62.01
CA GLY A 334 -12.88 -68.05 -61.01
C GLY A 334 -11.71 -67.98 -60.00
N SER A 335 -11.76 -68.83 -58.97
CA SER A 335 -11.00 -68.63 -57.73
C SER A 335 -9.49 -68.96 -57.79
N GLY A 336 -8.70 -67.89 -57.74
CA GLY A 336 -7.23 -67.88 -57.65
C GLY A 336 -6.64 -68.40 -56.32
N ASN A 337 -5.31 -68.62 -56.29
CA ASN A 337 -4.59 -69.10 -55.10
C ASN A 337 -3.86 -67.90 -54.45
N PRO A 338 -4.28 -67.44 -53.26
CA PRO A 338 -3.75 -66.20 -52.68
C PRO A 338 -2.30 -66.30 -52.19
N ASN A 339 -1.77 -67.50 -51.94
CA ASN A 339 -0.39 -67.72 -51.47
C ASN A 339 0.59 -68.09 -52.61
N GLY A 340 0.17 -67.97 -53.88
CA GLY A 340 1.04 -68.21 -55.04
C GLY A 340 1.28 -69.68 -55.40
N GLY A 341 0.42 -70.59 -54.93
CA GLY A 341 0.44 -72.01 -55.27
C GLY A 341 -0.55 -72.41 -56.39
N SER A 342 -0.85 -73.72 -56.48
CA SER A 342 -1.81 -74.29 -57.44
C SER A 342 -3.27 -73.92 -57.11
N VAL A 343 -4.09 -73.67 -58.13
CA VAL A 343 -5.50 -73.19 -58.06
C VAL A 343 -6.56 -74.27 -58.26
N CYS A 344 -7.80 -73.95 -57.91
CA CYS A 344 -8.93 -74.88 -57.96
C CYS A 344 -10.02 -74.63 -59.05
N ASP A 345 -10.17 -73.45 -59.72
CA ASP A 345 -11.47 -73.01 -60.33
C ASP A 345 -11.47 -71.80 -61.40
N PRO A 346 -12.37 -71.67 -62.44
CA PRO A 346 -12.40 -70.62 -63.56
C PRO A 346 -13.75 -70.04 -64.26
N ASP A 347 -13.68 -68.81 -64.89
CA ASP A 347 -14.54 -67.65 -65.47
C ASP A 347 -15.86 -67.64 -66.44
N GLU A 348 -16.70 -66.52 -66.51
CA GLU A 348 -18.01 -66.24 -67.30
C GLU A 348 -18.40 -64.79 -67.93
N HIS A 349 -19.64 -64.51 -68.50
CA HIS A 349 -20.06 -63.35 -69.43
C HIS A 349 -21.53 -62.68 -69.42
N CYS A 350 -21.73 -61.45 -70.02
CA CYS A 350 -22.85 -60.41 -69.96
C CYS A 350 -24.14 -60.48 -70.88
N SER A 351 -25.12 -59.52 -70.73
CA SER A 351 -26.47 -59.55 -71.39
C SER A 351 -27.08 -58.31 -72.14
N GLY A 352 -26.77 -57.04 -71.83
CA GLY A 352 -27.06 -55.87 -72.71
C GLY A 352 -28.43 -55.14 -72.65
N VAL A 353 -29.04 -54.95 -71.47
CA VAL A 353 -30.22 -54.09 -71.23
C VAL A 353 -29.96 -53.20 -70.01
N ALA A 354 -30.41 -51.93 -70.02
CA ALA A 354 -30.28 -51.00 -68.89
C ALA A 354 -30.86 -51.62 -67.60
N GLY A 355 -30.04 -51.74 -66.55
CA GLY A 355 -30.41 -52.34 -65.26
C GLY A 355 -30.43 -53.87 -65.12
N GLN A 356 -29.51 -54.69 -65.69
CA GLN A 356 -29.52 -56.17 -65.59
C GLN A 356 -28.12 -56.88 -65.39
N PRO A 357 -27.99 -58.00 -64.61
CA PRO A 357 -26.72 -58.69 -64.22
C PRO A 357 -26.35 -60.07 -64.92
N CYS A 358 -25.48 -60.92 -64.31
CA CYS A 358 -24.58 -61.99 -64.89
C CYS A 358 -24.74 -63.49 -64.32
N PRO A 359 -24.15 -64.60 -64.89
CA PRO A 359 -24.32 -66.09 -64.53
C PRO A 359 -23.15 -66.84 -63.74
N PRO A 360 -23.19 -68.18 -63.36
CA PRO A 360 -22.29 -68.91 -62.35
C PRO A 360 -21.49 -70.28 -62.68
N ASP A 361 -20.73 -70.90 -61.70
CA ASP A 361 -19.28 -71.46 -61.63
C ASP A 361 -18.85 -73.04 -61.47
N PHE A 362 -17.53 -73.51 -61.41
CA PHE A 362 -17.00 -74.98 -61.43
C PHE A 362 -15.48 -75.46 -61.06
N ILE A 363 -15.19 -76.55 -60.22
CA ILE A 363 -13.92 -76.74 -59.36
C ILE A 363 -13.09 -78.16 -59.27
N GLN A 364 -11.89 -78.26 -58.58
CA GLN A 364 -10.77 -79.33 -58.47
C GLN A 364 -10.59 -80.27 -57.16
N PRO A 365 -9.60 -81.24 -57.05
CA PRO A 365 -9.53 -82.34 -56.01
C PRO A 365 -8.42 -82.37 -54.90
N ALA A 366 -8.52 -83.33 -53.95
CA ALA A 366 -7.92 -83.36 -52.58
C ALA A 366 -6.46 -83.86 -52.37
N GLY A 367 -5.78 -83.34 -51.32
CA GLY A 367 -4.56 -83.91 -50.72
C GLY A 367 -3.22 -83.19 -50.99
N THR A 368 -3.24 -82.08 -51.72
CA THR A 368 -2.05 -81.29 -52.11
C THR A 368 -1.55 -80.40 -50.96
N VAL A 369 -0.24 -80.36 -50.67
CA VAL A 369 0.33 -79.48 -49.62
C VAL A 369 0.15 -78.00 -49.99
N CYS A 370 -0.21 -77.15 -49.02
CA CYS A 370 -0.58 -75.76 -49.31
C CYS A 370 -0.19 -74.68 -48.28
N ASN A 371 0.28 -74.99 -47.05
CA ASN A 371 0.88 -73.99 -46.13
C ASN A 371 1.90 -74.57 -45.10
N PRO A 372 2.98 -73.85 -44.69
CA PRO A 372 3.95 -74.31 -43.65
C PRO A 372 4.48 -73.27 -42.61
N GLY A 373 4.42 -73.55 -41.29
CA GLY A 373 4.89 -72.68 -40.16
C GLY A 373 6.30 -72.91 -39.53
N THR A 374 6.52 -72.51 -38.26
CA THR A 374 7.79 -71.94 -37.72
C THR A 374 8.51 -72.58 -36.50
N ASP A 375 9.77 -72.14 -36.25
CA ASP A 375 10.69 -72.54 -35.15
C ASP A 375 10.89 -71.43 -34.08
N ALA A 376 11.42 -71.78 -32.90
CA ALA A 376 11.71 -70.82 -31.81
C ALA A 376 12.94 -69.90 -32.08
N ALA A 377 12.84 -68.63 -31.65
CA ALA A 377 13.81 -67.57 -31.99
C ALA A 377 15.16 -67.61 -31.24
N ASP A 378 15.25 -68.29 -30.10
CA ASP A 378 16.51 -68.54 -29.37
C ASP A 378 16.52 -69.99 -28.83
N ALA A 379 17.70 -70.59 -28.80
CA ALA A 379 17.95 -71.98 -28.38
C ALA A 379 18.05 -72.16 -26.84
N SER A 380 17.85 -71.09 -26.05
CA SER A 380 17.91 -71.12 -24.58
C SER A 380 16.55 -71.31 -23.89
N ARG A 381 15.45 -71.47 -24.65
CA ARG A 381 14.05 -71.47 -24.18
C ARG A 381 13.32 -72.81 -24.37
N ASP A 382 12.32 -73.07 -23.53
CA ASP A 382 11.76 -74.42 -23.33
C ASP A 382 10.53 -74.82 -24.20
N ALA A 383 9.94 -73.96 -25.07
CA ALA A 383 8.80 -74.36 -25.93
C ALA A 383 8.55 -73.53 -27.22
N ILE A 384 8.01 -74.18 -28.27
CA ILE A 384 7.61 -73.62 -29.60
C ILE A 384 6.11 -73.22 -29.62
N CYS A 385 5.66 -72.28 -30.47
CA CYS A 385 4.25 -71.85 -30.57
C CYS A 385 3.41 -72.39 -31.80
N ASP A 386 3.96 -72.87 -32.96
CA ASP A 386 3.16 -73.15 -34.22
C ASP A 386 3.65 -74.27 -35.26
N PRO A 387 2.77 -75.10 -35.94
CA PRO A 387 3.05 -76.19 -36.94
C PRO A 387 2.66 -76.03 -38.48
N GLN A 388 1.98 -76.99 -39.22
CA GLN A 388 1.87 -77.07 -40.75
C GLN A 388 0.64 -77.87 -41.40
N GLU A 389 0.12 -77.52 -42.63
CA GLU A 389 -1.21 -77.94 -43.25
C GLU A 389 -1.32 -78.34 -44.78
N VAL A 390 -2.44 -78.97 -45.24
CA VAL A 390 -2.69 -79.53 -46.63
C VAL A 390 -4.17 -79.57 -47.18
N CYS A 391 -4.42 -79.46 -48.51
CA CYS A 391 -5.74 -79.29 -49.21
C CYS A 391 -6.85 -80.38 -49.08
N SER A 392 -8.12 -79.95 -49.13
CA SER A 392 -9.36 -80.76 -48.93
C SER A 392 -10.07 -81.33 -50.17
N GLY A 393 -10.13 -80.59 -51.30
CA GLY A 393 -10.66 -81.05 -52.60
C GLY A 393 -12.17 -80.92 -52.85
N PHE A 394 -12.78 -79.79 -52.51
CA PHE A 394 -14.17 -79.45 -52.83
C PHE A 394 -14.29 -78.16 -53.66
N ALA A 395 -15.51 -77.87 -54.12
CA ALA A 395 -15.89 -76.60 -54.70
C ALA A 395 -15.90 -75.49 -53.63
N ASP A 396 -15.21 -74.39 -53.88
CA ASP A 396 -15.13 -73.21 -52.99
C ASP A 396 -13.91 -73.25 -52.05
N ASP A 397 -13.25 -74.42 -51.94
CA ASP A 397 -12.39 -74.75 -50.81
C ASP A 397 -10.93 -74.29 -51.00
N PRO A 398 -10.44 -73.32 -50.18
CA PRO A 398 -9.03 -73.00 -50.10
C PRO A 398 -8.25 -74.05 -49.27
N CYS A 399 -6.94 -73.82 -49.11
CA CYS A 399 -6.12 -74.54 -48.14
C CYS A 399 -6.69 -74.46 -46.70
N PRO A 400 -6.55 -75.49 -45.84
CA PRO A 400 -6.97 -75.40 -44.44
C PRO A 400 -6.21 -74.33 -43.64
N PRO A 401 -6.79 -73.84 -42.53
CA PRO A 401 -6.19 -72.79 -41.71
C PRO A 401 -5.17 -73.32 -40.69
N ASP A 402 -4.25 -72.42 -40.33
CA ASP A 402 -3.11 -72.58 -39.42
C ASP A 402 -3.47 -72.91 -37.95
N PHE A 403 -2.57 -73.58 -37.20
CA PHE A 403 -2.88 -74.13 -35.85
C PHE A 403 -1.90 -73.74 -34.70
N VAL A 404 -2.24 -72.72 -33.94
CA VAL A 404 -1.35 -72.10 -32.92
C VAL A 404 -1.64 -72.53 -31.47
N ARG A 405 -0.62 -72.49 -30.59
CA ARG A 405 -0.79 -72.60 -29.12
C ARG A 405 -1.50 -71.39 -28.49
N PRO A 406 -2.29 -71.55 -27.39
CA PRO A 406 -3.10 -70.47 -26.83
C PRO A 406 -2.30 -69.32 -26.19
N ALA A 407 -2.82 -68.10 -26.36
CA ALA A 407 -2.33 -66.87 -25.76
C ALA A 407 -2.25 -66.95 -24.22
N GLY A 408 -1.21 -66.34 -23.64
CA GLY A 408 -1.01 -66.32 -22.18
C GLY A 408 -0.32 -67.56 -21.60
N THR A 409 0.12 -68.50 -22.45
CA THR A 409 0.96 -69.62 -22.00
C THR A 409 2.40 -69.13 -21.79
N VAL A 410 2.87 -69.12 -20.54
CA VAL A 410 4.22 -68.68 -20.15
C VAL A 410 5.30 -69.45 -20.94
N CYS A 411 6.21 -68.70 -21.57
CA CYS A 411 7.35 -69.24 -22.32
C CYS A 411 8.72 -68.74 -21.80
N ASP A 412 8.75 -67.76 -20.89
CA ASP A 412 9.92 -67.32 -20.09
C ASP A 412 9.44 -66.80 -18.71
N VAL A 413 10.30 -66.72 -17.69
CA VAL A 413 9.89 -66.39 -16.29
C VAL A 413 10.74 -65.28 -15.66
N GLY A 414 10.09 -64.21 -15.16
CA GLY A 414 10.71 -62.99 -14.63
C GLY A 414 10.96 -62.96 -13.11
N SER A 415 11.40 -61.81 -12.59
CA SER A 415 11.97 -61.71 -11.22
C SER A 415 11.02 -61.20 -10.10
N GLY A 416 9.87 -60.62 -10.44
CA GLY A 416 8.88 -60.12 -9.46
C GLY A 416 9.31 -58.90 -8.62
N ASN A 417 8.47 -58.49 -7.66
CA ASN A 417 8.73 -57.39 -6.71
C ASN A 417 8.31 -57.78 -5.28
N PRO A 418 9.23 -57.89 -4.30
CA PRO A 418 8.93 -58.33 -2.94
C PRO A 418 8.38 -57.23 -1.99
N ASN A 419 8.52 -55.94 -2.34
CA ASN A 419 8.18 -54.82 -1.46
C ASN A 419 6.84 -54.15 -1.79
N GLY A 420 6.25 -54.45 -2.94
CA GLY A 420 4.98 -53.88 -3.42
C GLY A 420 5.20 -52.62 -4.26
N GLY A 421 4.99 -52.74 -5.57
CA GLY A 421 5.26 -51.69 -6.56
C GLY A 421 5.26 -52.28 -7.97
N SER A 422 5.76 -51.52 -8.95
CA SER A 422 5.92 -52.01 -10.32
C SER A 422 6.96 -53.13 -10.38
N VAL A 423 6.74 -54.12 -11.26
CA VAL A 423 7.69 -55.21 -11.48
C VAL A 423 8.69 -54.81 -12.56
N CYS A 424 9.99 -54.92 -12.27
CA CYS A 424 11.04 -54.54 -13.22
C CYS A 424 11.30 -55.57 -14.34
N ASP A 425 10.77 -56.79 -14.19
CA ASP A 425 11.00 -57.91 -15.08
C ASP A 425 9.78 -58.86 -15.05
N PRO A 426 8.84 -58.76 -16.02
CA PRO A 426 7.59 -59.52 -16.07
C PRO A 426 7.73 -60.86 -16.84
N ASP A 427 6.79 -61.80 -16.64
CA ASP A 427 6.79 -63.08 -17.37
C ASP A 427 6.35 -62.94 -18.85
N GLU A 428 7.12 -63.48 -19.82
CA GLU A 428 6.70 -63.59 -21.23
C GLU A 428 5.79 -64.78 -21.55
N VAL A 429 4.86 -64.59 -22.50
CA VAL A 429 3.83 -65.56 -22.90
C VAL A 429 3.70 -65.66 -24.44
N CYS A 430 3.33 -66.83 -25.01
CA CYS A 430 2.97 -66.92 -26.44
C CYS A 430 1.81 -65.94 -26.75
N SER A 431 1.84 -65.29 -27.92
CA SER A 431 0.82 -64.36 -28.41
C SER A 431 -0.49 -65.05 -28.82
N GLY A 432 -0.39 -66.26 -29.38
CA GLY A 432 -1.51 -67.03 -29.93
C GLY A 432 -1.83 -66.73 -31.40
N ASN A 433 -0.96 -66.02 -32.13
CA ASN A 433 -1.08 -65.83 -33.58
C ASN A 433 -0.19 -66.79 -34.38
N PRO A 434 -0.54 -67.13 -35.64
CA PRO A 434 0.28 -67.99 -36.48
C PRO A 434 1.61 -67.34 -36.85
N ASP A 435 2.60 -68.17 -37.16
CA ASP A 435 4.00 -67.85 -37.45
C ASP A 435 4.78 -67.10 -36.33
N ASP A 436 4.15 -66.70 -35.21
CA ASP A 436 4.79 -65.95 -34.11
C ASP A 436 5.69 -66.83 -33.20
N PRO A 437 6.99 -66.49 -33.02
CA PRO A 437 7.84 -67.10 -31.98
C PRO A 437 7.56 -66.51 -30.57
N CYS A 438 8.03 -67.18 -29.51
CA CYS A 438 7.98 -66.65 -28.14
C CYS A 438 8.67 -65.26 -28.06
N PRO A 439 8.01 -64.20 -27.51
CA PRO A 439 8.53 -62.83 -27.49
C PRO A 439 9.90 -62.69 -26.83
N SER A 440 10.75 -61.78 -27.32
CA SER A 440 12.04 -61.46 -26.69
C SER A 440 11.86 -60.96 -25.26
N ASP A 441 12.76 -61.38 -24.35
CA ASP A 441 12.89 -60.88 -22.96
C ASP A 441 12.80 -59.34 -22.89
N THR A 442 11.88 -58.84 -22.05
CA THR A 442 11.47 -57.43 -21.96
C THR A 442 11.50 -56.87 -20.52
N PHE A 443 12.70 -56.76 -19.96
CA PHE A 443 12.93 -56.03 -18.70
C PHE A 443 12.82 -54.50 -18.80
N ALA A 444 12.43 -53.87 -17.70
CA ALA A 444 12.29 -52.41 -17.57
C ALA A 444 13.67 -51.71 -17.51
N SER A 445 13.87 -50.74 -18.40
CA SER A 445 15.08 -49.91 -18.45
C SER A 445 15.27 -49.06 -17.17
N SER A 446 16.49 -48.56 -16.94
CA SER A 446 16.83 -47.82 -15.70
C SER A 446 16.22 -46.42 -15.56
N SER A 447 15.35 -46.01 -16.49
CA SER A 447 14.51 -44.82 -16.36
C SER A 447 13.09 -45.13 -15.85
N VAL A 448 12.75 -46.40 -15.63
CA VAL A 448 11.43 -46.81 -15.12
C VAL A 448 11.45 -46.80 -13.59
N VAL A 449 10.61 -45.95 -13.00
CA VAL A 449 10.41 -45.86 -11.55
C VAL A 449 9.65 -47.10 -11.06
N CYS A 450 10.26 -47.88 -10.17
CA CYS A 450 9.67 -49.09 -9.59
C CYS A 450 9.04 -48.86 -8.22
N ARG A 451 9.47 -47.81 -7.50
CA ARG A 451 8.73 -47.19 -6.40
C ARG A 451 8.73 -45.67 -6.58
N ALA A 452 7.56 -45.05 -6.52
CA ALA A 452 7.42 -43.60 -6.53
C ALA A 452 7.88 -42.98 -5.19
N ASP A 453 8.13 -41.69 -5.24
CA ASP A 453 8.36 -40.80 -4.11
C ASP A 453 7.11 -40.68 -3.21
N ALA A 454 7.33 -40.80 -1.90
CA ALA A 454 6.32 -40.66 -0.85
C ALA A 454 6.33 -39.27 -0.17
N GLY A 455 6.95 -38.27 -0.80
CA GLY A 455 7.05 -36.89 -0.32
C GLY A 455 8.41 -36.26 -0.62
N GLU A 456 8.59 -35.00 -0.25
CA GLU A 456 9.80 -34.21 -0.58
C GLU A 456 11.09 -34.65 0.14
N CYS A 457 11.01 -35.56 1.11
CA CYS A 457 12.17 -36.16 1.78
C CYS A 457 12.41 -37.63 1.38
N ASP A 458 11.73 -38.11 0.35
CA ASP A 458 11.75 -39.49 -0.11
C ASP A 458 12.26 -39.59 -1.55
N VAL A 459 13.09 -40.59 -1.85
CA VAL A 459 13.69 -40.75 -3.19
C VAL A 459 13.03 -41.92 -3.91
N GLY A 460 12.37 -41.66 -5.04
CA GLY A 460 11.81 -42.72 -5.87
C GLY A 460 12.91 -43.59 -6.50
N GLU A 461 12.84 -44.92 -6.34
CA GLU A 461 13.81 -45.83 -6.96
C GLU A 461 13.41 -46.29 -8.37
N ASN A 462 14.42 -46.39 -9.22
CA ASN A 462 14.32 -46.92 -10.57
C ASN A 462 14.77 -48.38 -10.66
N CYS A 463 14.25 -49.09 -11.66
CA CYS A 463 14.74 -50.40 -12.04
C CYS A 463 16.25 -50.36 -12.39
N PRO A 464 17.00 -51.46 -12.22
CA PRO A 464 18.43 -51.51 -12.54
C PRO A 464 18.73 -51.56 -14.05
N GLY A 465 17.74 -51.81 -14.91
CA GLY A 465 17.94 -51.84 -16.37
C GLY A 465 18.66 -53.10 -16.87
N SER A 466 18.48 -54.24 -16.20
CA SER A 466 19.06 -55.53 -16.59
C SER A 466 18.09 -56.67 -16.23
N PRO A 467 18.05 -57.77 -17.00
CA PRO A 467 17.13 -58.88 -16.75
C PRO A 467 17.45 -59.59 -15.43
N ASN A 468 16.43 -60.22 -14.85
CA ASN A 468 16.46 -61.00 -13.62
C ASN A 468 16.90 -60.23 -12.35
N GLN A 469 16.61 -58.93 -12.25
CA GLN A 469 16.91 -58.11 -11.06
C GLN A 469 15.69 -57.37 -10.48
N PRO A 470 15.45 -57.47 -9.14
CA PRO A 470 14.36 -56.77 -8.47
C PRO A 470 14.61 -55.27 -8.26
N CYS A 471 13.55 -54.54 -7.91
CA CYS A 471 13.62 -53.13 -7.52
C CYS A 471 14.56 -52.90 -6.30
N PRO A 472 15.35 -51.81 -6.25
CA PRO A 472 16.23 -51.52 -5.12
C PRO A 472 15.52 -51.32 -3.76
N PRO A 473 16.25 -51.34 -2.62
CA PRO A 473 15.72 -51.02 -1.30
C PRO A 473 15.47 -49.52 -1.11
N ASP A 474 14.61 -49.20 -0.14
CA ASP A 474 14.14 -47.87 0.21
C ASP A 474 15.26 -46.87 0.63
N SER A 475 15.22 -45.68 0.03
CA SER A 475 16.20 -44.60 0.19
C SER A 475 15.56 -43.21 0.37
N PHE A 476 16.11 -42.42 1.31
CA PHE A 476 15.62 -41.09 1.66
C PHE A 476 16.62 -39.99 1.28
N GLU A 477 16.13 -38.75 1.14
CA GLU A 477 16.97 -37.57 0.96
C GLU A 477 17.88 -37.33 2.19
N PRO A 478 19.10 -36.78 2.02
CA PRO A 478 20.04 -36.63 3.11
C PRO A 478 19.57 -35.58 4.13
N SER A 479 20.01 -35.73 5.38
CA SER A 479 19.68 -34.76 6.42
C SER A 479 20.18 -33.36 6.05
N GLY A 480 19.27 -32.37 6.08
CA GLY A 480 19.51 -31.01 5.61
C GLY A 480 19.10 -30.73 4.16
N ALA A 481 18.54 -31.70 3.42
CA ALA A 481 17.84 -31.43 2.16
C ALA A 481 16.59 -30.56 2.43
N ALA A 482 16.28 -29.63 1.52
CA ALA A 482 15.16 -28.72 1.67
C ALA A 482 13.83 -29.40 1.35
N CYS A 483 12.80 -29.11 2.14
CA CYS A 483 11.44 -29.62 2.02
C CYS A 483 10.47 -28.61 2.67
N GLY A 484 9.16 -28.74 2.48
CA GLY A 484 8.18 -27.94 3.22
C GLY A 484 8.21 -26.45 2.85
N ASP A 485 8.21 -25.57 3.86
CA ASP A 485 8.23 -24.12 3.64
C ASP A 485 9.67 -23.64 3.31
N PRO A 486 9.90 -23.04 2.11
CA PRO A 486 11.21 -22.54 1.72
C PRO A 486 11.49 -21.12 2.20
N THR A 487 10.60 -20.49 2.98
CA THR A 487 10.79 -19.11 3.42
C THR A 487 11.91 -18.98 4.45
N ASP A 488 12.73 -17.97 4.25
CA ASP A 488 13.80 -17.54 5.15
C ASP A 488 13.45 -16.11 5.60
N ASN A 489 12.89 -15.99 6.80
CA ASN A 489 12.49 -14.72 7.41
C ASN A 489 12.87 -14.71 8.89
N ASP A 490 12.82 -13.52 9.52
CA ASP A 490 13.28 -13.31 10.90
C ASP A 490 12.71 -14.28 11.97
N CYS A 491 11.63 -15.01 11.68
CA CYS A 491 11.02 -16.00 12.57
C CYS A 491 10.98 -17.44 12.05
N THR A 492 11.38 -17.71 10.79
CA THR A 492 11.44 -19.06 10.24
C THR A 492 12.62 -19.21 9.29
N ASN A 493 13.37 -20.29 9.46
CA ASN A 493 14.34 -20.73 8.47
C ASN A 493 13.66 -21.73 7.51
N PRO A 494 14.25 -22.01 6.34
CA PRO A 494 13.77 -23.07 5.46
C PRO A 494 13.72 -24.43 6.18
N ASP A 495 12.64 -25.15 5.93
CA ASP A 495 12.37 -26.48 6.48
C ASP A 495 13.30 -27.55 5.85
N THR A 496 13.67 -28.59 6.63
CA THR A 496 14.67 -29.58 6.18
C THR A 496 14.40 -31.02 6.60
N CYS A 497 14.88 -31.96 5.78
CA CYS A 497 14.75 -33.39 6.00
C CYS A 497 15.65 -33.91 7.14
N ASP A 498 15.18 -34.90 7.89
CA ASP A 498 15.90 -35.55 8.98
C ASP A 498 16.84 -36.70 8.55
N GLY A 499 16.81 -37.09 7.27
CA GLY A 499 17.54 -38.25 6.74
C GLY A 499 16.86 -39.61 6.98
N ALA A 500 15.60 -39.60 7.44
CA ALA A 500 14.75 -40.76 7.68
C ALA A 500 13.33 -40.58 7.12
N GLY A 501 13.18 -39.71 6.11
CA GLY A 501 11.92 -39.46 5.39
C GLY A 501 10.99 -38.41 6.00
N ASN A 502 11.36 -37.73 7.11
CA ASN A 502 10.51 -36.70 7.71
C ASN A 502 11.04 -35.30 7.40
N CYS A 503 10.14 -34.39 6.99
CA CYS A 503 10.40 -32.96 6.92
C CYS A 503 10.20 -32.32 8.29
N LEU A 504 11.15 -31.50 8.75
CA LEU A 504 11.13 -30.85 10.06
C LEU A 504 11.01 -29.33 9.91
N SER A 505 10.04 -28.75 10.62
CA SER A 505 9.84 -27.30 10.60
C SER A 505 10.84 -26.53 11.45
N ASN A 506 11.46 -25.51 10.87
CA ASN A 506 12.69 -24.89 11.37
C ASN A 506 12.47 -23.46 11.91
N HIS A 507 11.47 -23.33 12.79
CA HIS A 507 11.08 -22.05 13.40
C HIS A 507 12.14 -21.52 14.39
N GLU A 508 12.36 -20.20 14.37
CA GLU A 508 13.21 -19.53 15.36
C GLU A 508 12.58 -19.54 16.77
N PRO A 509 13.39 -19.54 17.86
CA PRO A 509 12.88 -19.52 19.23
C PRO A 509 12.00 -18.30 19.53
N ALA A 510 11.02 -18.51 20.42
CA ALA A 510 10.21 -17.40 20.92
C ALA A 510 11.09 -16.30 21.55
N ASN A 511 10.73 -15.04 21.29
CA ASN A 511 11.45 -13.80 21.69
C ASN A 511 12.69 -13.42 20.85
N VAL A 512 12.99 -14.10 19.74
CA VAL A 512 13.88 -13.56 18.69
C VAL A 512 13.27 -12.29 18.10
N GLN A 513 14.07 -11.26 17.80
CA GLN A 513 13.56 -9.99 17.26
C GLN A 513 13.34 -10.09 15.74
N CYS A 514 12.23 -9.51 15.26
CA CYS A 514 11.85 -9.50 13.86
C CYS A 514 11.36 -8.12 13.38
N TRP A 515 11.33 -7.90 12.07
CA TRP A 515 10.74 -6.74 11.42
C TRP A 515 9.22 -6.88 11.29
N GLY A 516 8.52 -5.86 11.77
CA GLY A 516 7.08 -5.71 11.54
C GLY A 516 6.76 -5.21 10.12
N PRO A 517 5.47 -5.05 9.79
CA PRO A 517 5.02 -4.68 8.43
C PRO A 517 5.32 -3.23 7.98
N ASP A 518 6.18 -2.48 8.70
CA ASP A 518 6.61 -1.13 8.32
C ASP A 518 8.06 -1.13 7.79
N PRO A 519 8.28 -0.88 6.48
CA PRO A 519 9.61 -0.88 5.87
C PRO A 519 10.51 0.29 6.29
N ASN A 520 10.02 1.28 7.06
CA ASN A 520 10.82 2.39 7.58
C ASN A 520 11.41 2.12 8.97
N SER A 521 11.16 0.95 9.57
CA SER A 521 11.63 0.57 10.91
C SER A 521 13.12 0.18 10.98
N ASN A 522 13.99 1.00 10.38
CA ASN A 522 15.44 0.88 10.45
C ASN A 522 15.92 0.85 11.91
N GLY A 523 16.35 -0.32 12.38
CA GLY A 523 16.64 -0.64 13.79
C GLY A 523 17.82 0.08 14.47
N PHE A 524 18.21 1.25 13.99
CA PHE A 524 19.24 2.11 14.58
C PHE A 524 18.81 3.59 14.59
N ASN A 525 18.13 4.00 15.67
CA ASN A 525 18.00 5.40 16.08
C ASN A 525 18.52 5.54 17.52
N PRO A 526 19.48 6.45 17.81
CA PRO A 526 20.06 6.63 19.14
C PRO A 526 19.08 7.14 20.23
N LEU A 527 17.80 7.39 19.91
CA LEU A 527 16.77 7.86 20.84
C LEU A 527 15.75 6.79 21.28
N GLY A 528 15.80 5.57 20.73
CA GLY A 528 15.40 4.36 21.45
C GLY A 528 13.94 4.16 21.89
N ASN A 529 12.93 4.53 21.09
CA ASN A 529 11.54 4.07 21.27
C ASN A 529 10.87 3.73 19.93
N THR A 530 10.74 2.44 19.63
CA THR A 530 9.77 1.87 18.69
C THR A 530 9.26 0.53 19.23
N CYS A 531 8.05 0.14 18.84
CA CYS A 531 7.45 -1.13 19.27
C CYS A 531 8.24 -2.30 18.70
N LYS A 532 8.77 -3.15 19.57
CA LYS A 532 9.49 -4.35 19.15
C LYS A 532 8.49 -5.40 18.67
N TYR A 533 8.76 -6.01 17.52
CA TYR A 533 8.15 -7.28 17.14
C TYR A 533 9.11 -8.41 17.55
N ALA A 534 8.53 -9.56 17.91
CA ALA A 534 9.28 -10.75 18.26
C ALA A 534 8.57 -12.02 17.81
N CYS A 535 9.33 -13.07 17.56
CA CYS A 535 8.82 -14.37 17.17
C CYS A 535 8.06 -15.04 18.32
N ASP A 536 6.94 -15.68 18.02
CA ASP A 536 6.14 -16.41 19.02
C ASP A 536 6.56 -17.89 19.22
N GLY A 537 7.55 -18.36 18.44
CA GLY A 537 8.01 -19.75 18.43
C GLY A 537 7.21 -20.69 17.50
N SER A 538 6.29 -20.14 16.69
CA SER A 538 5.50 -20.87 15.70
C SER A 538 5.71 -20.37 14.25
N GLY A 539 6.84 -19.69 14.01
CA GLY A 539 7.18 -19.09 12.70
C GLY A 539 6.59 -17.68 12.49
N SER A 540 5.82 -17.14 13.45
CA SER A 540 5.11 -15.86 13.29
C SER A 540 5.75 -14.71 14.08
N CYS A 541 5.96 -13.59 13.40
CA CYS A 541 6.42 -12.32 13.98
C CYS A 541 5.24 -11.54 14.59
N GLN A 542 5.21 -11.37 15.91
CA GLN A 542 4.10 -10.76 16.65
C GLN A 542 4.52 -9.48 17.39
N PRO A 543 3.65 -8.48 17.57
CA PRO A 543 3.98 -7.26 18.30
C PRO A 543 4.19 -7.55 19.80
N HIS A 544 5.42 -7.36 20.27
CA HIS A 544 5.81 -7.61 21.65
C HIS A 544 5.58 -6.35 22.50
N ILE A 545 4.42 -6.25 23.15
CA ILE A 545 4.00 -5.09 23.93
C ILE A 545 4.91 -4.89 25.17
N THR A 546 5.87 -3.98 25.03
CA THR A 546 6.53 -3.25 26.12
C THR A 546 5.97 -1.83 26.20
N PRO A 547 6.05 -1.12 27.35
CA PRO A 547 4.95 -0.25 27.81
C PRO A 547 4.68 1.08 27.06
N ASN A 548 5.31 1.34 25.92
CA ASN A 548 5.37 2.66 25.27
C ASN A 548 4.88 2.62 23.80
N CYS A 549 3.66 2.13 23.54
CA CYS A 549 3.19 1.78 22.18
C CYS A 549 1.77 2.29 21.83
N CYS A 550 1.66 3.60 21.64
CA CYS A 550 0.69 4.26 20.76
C CYS A 550 1.48 5.29 19.91
N GLY A 551 1.00 5.66 18.71
CA GLY A 551 1.68 6.65 17.85
C GLY A 551 1.53 6.46 16.33
N ASN A 552 1.76 7.51 15.54
CA ASN A 552 1.79 7.57 14.07
C ASN A 552 3.20 7.71 13.45
N GLY A 553 4.23 7.95 14.26
CA GLY A 553 5.65 8.04 13.89
C GLY A 553 6.31 9.43 14.05
N ILE A 554 5.59 10.48 14.44
CA ILE A 554 6.10 11.88 14.45
C ILE A 554 5.72 12.60 15.76
N VAL A 555 6.67 13.37 16.33
CA VAL A 555 6.45 14.17 17.56
C VAL A 555 6.34 15.65 17.22
N GLU A 556 5.20 16.27 17.54
CA GLU A 556 4.97 17.70 17.29
C GLU A 556 5.43 18.62 18.45
N ALA A 557 5.47 19.93 18.18
CA ALA A 557 5.95 20.96 19.12
C ALA A 557 4.96 21.19 20.29
N GLY A 558 5.00 20.28 21.26
CA GLY A 558 4.10 20.24 22.43
C GLY A 558 4.00 18.85 23.05
N GLU A 559 4.50 17.82 22.38
CA GLU A 559 4.37 16.41 22.74
C GLU A 559 5.70 15.83 23.24
N GLN A 560 5.61 14.78 24.07
CA GLN A 560 6.76 13.97 24.52
C GLN A 560 6.69 12.52 23.99
N CYS A 561 5.51 12.14 23.51
CA CYS A 561 5.10 10.83 23.05
C CYS A 561 3.93 11.05 22.09
N ASP A 562 3.86 10.25 21.03
CA ASP A 562 2.86 10.34 19.95
C ASP A 562 1.63 9.47 20.30
N ASP A 563 0.42 9.86 19.90
CA ASP A 563 -0.84 9.19 20.28
C ASP A 563 -1.64 8.53 19.14
N GLY A 564 -1.13 8.58 17.89
CA GLY A 564 -1.55 7.65 16.84
C GLY A 564 -2.85 7.94 16.10
N ASN A 565 -3.41 9.14 16.22
CA ASN A 565 -4.61 9.53 15.48
C ASN A 565 -4.25 10.19 14.13
N GLN A 566 -4.70 9.61 13.01
CA GLN A 566 -4.51 10.23 11.68
C GLN A 566 -5.55 11.34 11.36
N TYR A 567 -6.67 11.41 12.09
CA TYR A 567 -7.68 12.46 11.95
C TYR A 567 -8.43 12.74 13.25
N SER A 568 -8.73 14.00 13.53
CA SER A 568 -9.60 14.41 14.64
C SER A 568 -11.07 14.15 14.31
N GLY A 569 -11.61 13.00 14.73
CA GLY A 569 -13.07 12.78 14.76
C GLY A 569 -13.54 11.36 14.48
N LEU A 570 -13.64 10.53 15.52
CA LEU A 570 -14.52 9.36 15.57
C LEU A 570 -15.50 9.48 16.74
N PRO A 571 -16.72 8.89 16.64
CA PRO A 571 -17.73 8.96 17.70
C PRO A 571 -17.32 8.12 18.93
N PRO A 572 -17.81 8.48 20.13
CA PRO A 572 -17.51 7.74 21.36
C PRO A 572 -18.06 6.30 21.33
N ALA A 573 -17.48 5.45 22.18
CA ALA A 573 -17.96 4.08 22.38
C ALA A 573 -19.42 4.07 22.90
N PRO A 574 -20.17 2.95 22.75
CA PRO A 574 -21.60 2.88 23.11
C PRO A 574 -21.95 3.18 24.58
N ASP A 575 -20.96 3.28 25.48
CA ASP A 575 -21.10 3.67 26.89
C ASP A 575 -20.81 5.16 27.16
N GLY A 576 -20.38 5.92 26.15
CA GLY A 576 -20.02 7.33 26.26
C GLY A 576 -18.58 7.60 26.73
N SER A 577 -17.72 6.58 26.76
CA SER A 577 -16.28 6.77 26.91
C SER A 577 -15.63 7.20 25.58
N LEU A 578 -14.59 8.05 25.71
CA LEU A 578 -13.57 8.23 24.67
C LEU A 578 -12.42 7.32 25.07
N GLU A 579 -11.85 6.58 24.11
CA GLU A 579 -10.56 5.92 24.34
C GLU A 579 -9.47 6.99 24.43
N PHE A 580 -9.11 7.32 25.67
CA PHE A 580 -7.90 8.03 26.03
C PHE A 580 -6.99 7.04 26.75
N CYS A 581 -5.68 7.08 26.46
CA CYS A 581 -4.69 6.34 27.24
C CYS A 581 -4.86 6.70 28.73
N PRO A 582 -5.05 5.72 29.63
CA PRO A 582 -5.18 5.99 31.06
C PRO A 582 -3.83 6.45 31.61
N SER A 583 -3.78 7.67 32.16
CA SER A 583 -2.60 8.21 32.83
C SER A 583 -2.33 7.47 34.14
N ASP A 584 -1.65 6.33 34.06
CA ASP A 584 -1.06 5.66 35.22
C ASP A 584 0.26 6.37 35.62
N PRO A 585 0.50 6.63 36.93
CA PRO A 585 1.70 7.31 37.41
C PRO A 585 3.04 6.63 37.08
N ALA A 586 3.07 5.43 36.49
CA ALA A 586 4.27 4.83 35.93
C ALA A 586 4.71 5.41 34.57
N PHE A 587 3.82 6.08 33.80
CA PHE A 587 3.99 6.29 32.35
C PHE A 587 4.31 7.73 31.88
N HIS A 588 4.42 8.70 32.79
CA HIS A 588 5.13 9.99 32.62
C HIS A 588 4.80 10.98 31.46
N CYS A 589 3.88 10.74 30.51
CA CYS A 589 3.49 11.79 29.55
C CYS A 589 2.65 12.91 30.22
N GLN A 590 2.95 14.19 29.93
CA GLN A 590 2.32 15.37 30.55
C GLN A 590 1.81 16.40 29.53
N TYR A 591 0.63 16.99 29.78
CA TYR A 591 0.20 18.22 29.10
C TYR A 591 1.07 19.40 29.55
N VAL A 592 1.87 19.97 28.65
CA VAL A 592 2.69 21.16 28.93
C VAL A 592 1.94 22.44 28.53
N ALA A 593 1.93 23.43 29.41
CA ALA A 593 1.17 24.67 29.25
C ALA A 593 1.79 25.63 28.22
N GLY A 594 1.21 25.68 27.01
CA GLY A 594 1.57 26.63 25.95
C GLY A 594 0.93 28.02 26.08
N THR A 595 1.76 29.04 26.30
CA THR A 595 1.58 30.47 25.95
C THR A 595 0.23 31.19 26.19
N THR A 596 0.24 32.07 27.20
CA THR A 596 -0.41 33.40 27.26
C THR A 596 -1.91 33.59 27.51
N SER A 597 -2.82 32.60 27.42
CA SER A 597 -4.21 32.74 27.97
C SER A 597 -5.00 31.43 28.08
N LEU A 598 -4.43 30.41 28.73
CA LEU A 598 -5.03 29.07 28.80
C LEU A 598 -6.38 28.99 29.53
N TYR A 599 -6.61 29.82 30.56
CA TYR A 599 -7.79 29.69 31.42
C TYR A 599 -8.88 30.72 31.15
N VAL A 600 -10.05 30.21 30.80
CA VAL A 600 -11.32 30.94 30.67
C VAL A 600 -11.82 31.33 32.06
N ARG A 601 -11.60 32.60 32.41
CA ARG A 601 -11.91 33.17 33.72
C ARG A 601 -13.41 33.36 33.89
N GLY A 602 -14.01 32.78 34.93
CA GLY A 602 -15.47 32.79 35.09
C GLY A 602 -16.15 34.12 35.44
N THR A 603 -15.49 35.27 35.34
CA THR A 603 -16.12 36.59 35.55
C THR A 603 -15.52 37.69 34.65
N SER A 604 -16.28 38.76 34.41
CA SER A 604 -15.87 39.93 33.60
C SER A 604 -15.15 41.04 34.38
N ARG A 605 -14.59 40.72 35.56
CA ARG A 605 -13.93 41.69 36.45
C ARG A 605 -12.47 41.91 36.07
N ASN A 606 -11.90 43.02 36.56
CA ASN A 606 -10.50 43.36 36.30
C ASN A 606 -9.58 42.33 36.98
N PRO A 607 -8.78 41.54 36.22
CA PRO A 607 -7.91 40.49 36.75
C PRO A 607 -6.99 40.98 37.89
N ALA A 608 -6.38 42.16 37.72
CA ALA A 608 -5.42 42.73 38.65
C ALA A 608 -6.00 43.17 40.01
N THR A 609 -7.31 42.97 40.25
CA THR A 609 -7.98 43.35 41.50
C THR A 609 -8.99 42.33 42.03
N ASP A 610 -9.22 41.21 41.32
CA ASP A 610 -10.36 40.34 41.62
C ASP A 610 -10.02 39.14 42.51
N VAL A 611 -9.67 39.46 43.76
CA VAL A 611 -9.33 38.53 44.87
C VAL A 611 -10.43 37.50 45.26
N LYS A 612 -11.50 37.36 44.46
CA LYS A 612 -12.73 36.60 44.79
C LYS A 612 -13.20 35.62 43.71
N SER A 613 -12.51 35.58 42.58
CA SER A 613 -12.90 34.74 41.43
C SER A 613 -12.05 33.48 41.25
N CYS A 614 -11.07 33.29 42.13
CA CYS A 614 -10.19 32.13 42.38
C CYS A 614 -10.84 30.73 42.50
N GLN A 615 -12.13 30.60 42.24
CA GLN A 615 -12.89 29.43 42.69
C GLN A 615 -12.81 28.27 41.70
N VAL A 616 -13.02 28.58 40.41
CA VAL A 616 -12.96 27.62 39.31
C VAL A 616 -12.52 28.38 38.07
N GLU A 617 -11.55 27.82 37.38
CA GLU A 617 -11.12 28.22 36.05
C GLU A 617 -11.51 27.13 35.06
N PHE A 618 -11.81 27.50 33.82
CA PHE A 618 -12.15 26.53 32.79
C PHE A 618 -11.10 26.54 31.69
N PHE A 619 -10.81 25.38 31.13
CA PHE A 619 -10.17 25.27 29.83
C PHE A 619 -11.24 24.78 28.84
N VAL A 620 -11.33 25.43 27.68
CA VAL A 620 -12.28 25.10 26.62
C VAL A 620 -11.53 25.17 25.30
N VAL A 621 -11.57 24.09 24.52
CA VAL A 621 -10.93 24.05 23.19
C VAL A 621 -11.77 24.89 22.23
N ASN A 622 -11.33 26.12 21.97
CA ASN A 622 -11.97 27.04 21.04
C ASN A 622 -10.97 28.16 20.63
N PRO A 623 -10.05 27.89 19.68
CA PRO A 623 -8.98 28.83 19.31
C PRO A 623 -9.53 30.11 18.65
N ASN A 624 -10.72 30.03 18.05
CA ASN A 624 -11.36 31.13 17.33
C ASN A 624 -12.22 32.05 18.23
N ASN A 625 -12.23 31.84 19.55
CA ASN A 625 -13.00 32.70 20.45
C ASN A 625 -12.27 34.03 20.72
N PRO A 626 -12.89 35.19 20.43
CA PRO A 626 -12.22 36.48 20.64
C PRO A 626 -11.91 36.71 22.13
N PRO A 627 -10.77 37.34 22.45
CA PRO A 627 -10.43 37.69 23.82
C PRO A 627 -11.38 38.74 24.39
N ASP A 628 -11.46 38.79 25.72
CA ASP A 628 -12.19 39.81 26.44
C ASP A 628 -11.47 41.17 26.40
N ARG A 629 -12.11 42.19 26.98
CA ARG A 629 -11.58 43.57 27.05
C ARG A 629 -10.25 43.75 27.82
N TYR A 630 -9.70 42.68 28.39
CA TYR A 630 -8.41 42.64 29.07
C TYR A 630 -7.37 41.79 28.32
N GLY A 631 -7.70 41.29 27.12
CA GLY A 631 -6.81 40.44 26.32
C GLY A 631 -6.82 38.96 26.70
N LEU A 632 -7.73 38.53 27.59
CA LEU A 632 -7.78 37.17 28.14
C LEU A 632 -8.98 36.39 27.58
N ALA A 633 -8.96 35.06 27.61
CA ALA A 633 -10.06 34.24 27.05
C ALA A 633 -11.45 34.60 27.65
N ASP A 634 -12.41 35.03 26.81
CA ASP A 634 -13.75 35.43 27.28
C ASP A 634 -14.51 34.22 27.85
N TYR A 635 -15.12 34.40 29.02
CA TYR A 635 -16.08 33.47 29.65
C TYR A 635 -17.28 33.11 28.76
N ARG A 636 -17.46 33.84 27.66
CA ARG A 636 -18.43 33.58 26.59
C ARG A 636 -17.73 32.89 25.42
N GLN A 637 -17.80 31.57 25.45
CA GLN A 637 -17.34 30.70 24.38
C GLN A 637 -18.42 30.58 23.31
N THR A 638 -18.06 30.86 22.06
CA THR A 638 -18.95 30.76 20.91
C THR A 638 -18.33 29.88 19.84
N CYS A 639 -19.11 28.92 19.34
CA CYS A 639 -18.75 28.11 18.19
C CYS A 639 -19.86 28.16 17.12
N LEU A 640 -19.51 27.85 15.88
CA LEU A 640 -20.45 27.60 14.79
C LEU A 640 -20.72 26.09 14.72
N ASP A 641 -21.98 25.71 14.49
CA ASP A 641 -22.40 24.33 14.22
C ASP A 641 -21.62 23.81 13.00
N GLN A 642 -20.94 22.66 13.17
CA GLN A 642 -20.01 22.06 12.19
C GLN A 642 -18.68 22.84 11.95
N ASP A 643 -18.21 23.63 12.91
CA ASP A 643 -16.84 24.19 12.87
C ASP A 643 -15.86 23.24 13.59
N PRO A 644 -15.02 22.47 12.86
CA PRO A 644 -14.19 21.43 13.45
C PRO A 644 -13.12 21.96 14.44
N THR A 645 -12.91 23.27 14.51
CA THR A 645 -11.95 23.88 15.46
C THR A 645 -12.52 24.04 16.87
N CYS A 646 -13.84 23.99 17.04
CA CYS A 646 -14.51 24.22 18.33
C CYS A 646 -15.78 23.37 18.54
N ASP A 647 -16.22 22.62 17.53
CA ASP A 647 -17.37 21.72 17.56
C ASP A 647 -16.94 20.26 17.47
N PHE A 648 -17.03 19.58 18.61
CA PHE A 648 -16.68 18.17 18.80
C PHE A 648 -17.93 17.26 18.85
N ASP A 649 -19.10 17.73 18.41
CA ASP A 649 -20.30 16.90 18.20
C ASP A 649 -20.64 16.88 16.70
N PRO A 650 -20.45 15.75 15.99
CA PRO A 650 -20.60 15.71 14.52
C PRO A 650 -22.05 15.83 14.04
N LEU A 651 -23.03 15.90 14.95
CA LEU A 651 -24.45 15.82 14.62
C LEU A 651 -25.08 17.21 14.47
N PRO A 652 -25.61 17.58 13.29
CA PRO A 652 -26.06 18.94 13.00
C PRO A 652 -27.10 19.51 13.98
N GLY A 653 -27.03 20.82 14.21
CA GLY A 653 -27.95 21.58 15.06
C GLY A 653 -27.51 21.70 16.52
N ARG A 654 -26.27 21.34 16.86
CA ARG A 654 -25.70 21.44 18.21
C ARG A 654 -24.17 21.33 18.16
N CYS A 655 -23.51 22.12 18.99
CA CYS A 655 -22.06 22.11 19.12
C CYS A 655 -21.62 21.35 20.37
N GLY A 656 -20.62 20.47 20.26
CA GLY A 656 -19.95 19.82 21.40
C GLY A 656 -18.72 20.61 21.84
N PHE A 657 -18.65 21.06 23.09
CA PHE A 657 -17.46 21.78 23.60
C PHE A 657 -16.66 20.92 24.56
N ILE A 658 -15.41 20.56 24.22
CA ILE A 658 -14.47 19.95 25.17
C ILE A 658 -14.17 20.98 26.27
N THR A 659 -14.53 20.63 27.51
CA THR A 659 -14.41 21.50 28.68
C THR A 659 -13.72 20.77 29.83
N VAL A 660 -12.71 21.39 30.43
CA VAL A 660 -12.05 20.98 31.68
C VAL A 660 -12.30 22.06 32.73
N ALA A 661 -12.51 21.66 33.98
CA ALA A 661 -12.70 22.59 35.10
C ALA A 661 -11.61 22.39 36.16
N CYS A 662 -10.89 23.46 36.48
CA CYS A 662 -9.74 23.45 37.38
C CYS A 662 -9.98 24.29 38.64
N VAL A 663 -9.34 23.90 39.75
CA VAL A 663 -9.46 24.54 41.07
C VAL A 663 -8.09 24.71 41.72
N ASN A 664 -7.95 25.74 42.56
CA ASN A 664 -6.71 26.08 43.27
C ASN A 664 -5.49 26.23 42.33
N VAL A 665 -5.75 26.64 41.08
CA VAL A 665 -4.71 26.91 40.08
C VAL A 665 -3.98 28.19 40.45
N ASN A 666 -2.68 28.24 40.18
CA ASN A 666 -1.89 29.47 40.26
C ASN A 666 -1.82 30.15 38.88
N ASP A 667 -2.90 30.83 38.48
CA ASP A 667 -3.02 31.50 37.17
C ASP A 667 -2.25 32.85 37.15
N PRO A 668 -1.20 33.01 36.32
CA PRO A 668 -0.48 34.28 36.16
C PRO A 668 -1.38 35.43 35.69
N ASN A 669 -2.50 35.13 35.03
CA ASN A 669 -3.47 36.11 34.54
C ASN A 669 -4.44 36.61 35.63
N LEU A 670 -4.37 36.04 36.82
CA LEU A 670 -5.10 36.48 38.01
C LEU A 670 -4.12 36.79 39.17
N PRO A 671 -3.18 37.73 39.03
CA PRO A 671 -2.12 37.97 40.02
C PRO A 671 -2.62 38.52 41.37
N ALA A 672 -3.86 39.03 41.43
CA ALA A 672 -4.53 39.40 42.67
C ALA A 672 -5.20 38.20 43.38
N CYS A 673 -5.23 37.04 42.74
CA CYS A 673 -5.70 35.79 43.29
C CYS A 673 -4.51 34.97 43.78
N SER A 674 -4.64 34.31 44.93
CA SER A 674 -3.61 33.38 45.40
C SER A 674 -4.24 32.22 46.18
N PRO A 675 -3.94 30.95 45.84
CA PRO A 675 -4.33 29.79 46.63
C PRO A 675 -3.45 29.66 47.89
N ALA A 676 -3.45 30.70 48.74
CA ALA A 676 -2.81 30.66 50.04
C ALA A 676 -3.40 29.50 50.88
N ALA A 677 -2.57 28.82 51.67
CA ALA A 677 -2.84 27.50 52.28
C ALA A 677 -4.12 27.34 53.13
N ASN A 678 -4.87 28.43 53.39
CA ASN A 678 -6.14 28.43 54.12
C ASN A 678 -7.34 29.03 53.34
N GLN A 679 -7.17 29.42 52.07
CA GLN A 679 -8.18 30.09 51.24
C GLN A 679 -8.61 29.31 49.98
N GLY A 680 -7.97 28.18 49.67
CA GLY A 680 -8.34 27.33 48.54
C GLY A 680 -9.74 26.71 48.65
N VAL A 681 -10.32 26.40 47.49
CA VAL A 681 -11.60 25.69 47.33
C VAL A 681 -11.48 24.25 47.80
N ARG A 682 -12.51 23.80 48.54
CA ARG A 682 -12.60 22.45 49.14
C ARG A 682 -13.92 21.73 48.85
N GLU A 683 -14.91 22.45 48.35
CA GLU A 683 -16.20 21.89 47.93
C GLU A 683 -16.80 22.86 46.89
N LEU A 684 -17.27 22.32 45.78
CA LEU A 684 -17.97 23.05 44.73
C LEU A 684 -19.40 22.55 44.58
N ASN A 685 -20.31 23.45 44.20
CA ASN A 685 -21.65 23.09 43.77
C ASN A 685 -21.92 23.66 42.38
N VAL A 686 -22.17 22.78 41.40
CA VAL A 686 -22.71 23.13 40.09
C VAL A 686 -24.19 23.44 40.25
N MET A 687 -24.54 24.70 40.04
CA MET A 687 -25.92 25.15 40.23
C MET A 687 -26.83 24.56 39.15
N PRO A 688 -28.03 24.06 39.53
CA PRO A 688 -29.00 23.59 38.56
C PRO A 688 -29.44 24.73 37.64
N LEU A 689 -29.86 24.35 36.43
CA LEU A 689 -30.34 25.27 35.41
C LEU A 689 -31.49 26.12 35.97
N SER A 690 -31.36 27.46 35.93
CA SER A 690 -32.46 28.34 36.30
C SER A 690 -33.56 28.22 35.24
N THR A 691 -34.76 27.78 35.64
CA THR A 691 -35.94 27.42 34.81
C THR A 691 -36.57 28.56 34.00
N ALA A 692 -35.87 29.68 33.81
CA ALA A 692 -36.28 30.83 33.00
C ALA A 692 -35.96 30.64 31.49
N LEU A 693 -36.07 29.41 31.00
CA LEU A 693 -35.73 29.03 29.62
C LEU A 693 -36.96 28.44 28.93
N SER A 694 -37.50 29.16 27.96
CA SER A 694 -38.54 28.72 27.02
C SER A 694 -37.97 27.73 25.99
N LEU A 695 -37.42 26.63 26.48
CA LEU A 695 -36.77 25.58 25.70
C LEU A 695 -37.62 24.31 25.64
N PHE A 696 -37.39 23.53 24.58
CA PHE A 696 -38.03 22.24 24.39
C PHE A 696 -37.56 21.22 25.44
N PRO A 697 -38.39 20.23 25.83
CA PRO A 697 -38.03 19.24 26.85
C PRO A 697 -36.68 18.54 26.62
N VAL A 698 -36.35 18.25 25.35
CA VAL A 698 -35.07 17.65 24.94
C VAL A 698 -33.88 18.53 25.30
N ALA A 699 -33.96 19.84 25.03
CA ALA A 699 -32.88 20.78 25.37
C ALA A 699 -32.73 20.97 26.89
N VAL A 700 -33.83 20.90 27.64
CA VAL A 700 -33.78 20.91 29.12
C VAL A 700 -33.11 19.65 29.65
N ALA A 701 -33.44 18.47 29.11
CA ALA A 701 -32.83 17.20 29.50
C ALA A 701 -31.31 17.18 29.21
N GLN A 702 -30.89 17.60 28.02
CA GLN A 702 -29.45 17.68 27.67
C GLN A 702 -28.69 18.65 28.58
N TYR A 703 -29.26 19.83 28.86
CA TYR A 703 -28.60 20.79 29.74
C TYR A 703 -28.53 20.29 31.20
N GLN A 704 -29.49 19.49 31.65
CA GLN A 704 -29.43 18.78 32.93
C GLN A 704 -28.34 17.69 32.93
N ALA A 705 -28.20 16.93 31.84
CA ALA A 705 -27.12 15.97 31.67
C ALA A 705 -25.73 16.65 31.74
N ASN A 706 -25.52 17.74 30.99
CA ASN A 706 -24.30 18.55 31.04
C ASN A 706 -23.96 19.02 32.47
N THR A 707 -24.95 19.54 33.23
CA THR A 707 -24.71 19.96 34.63
C THR A 707 -24.42 18.79 35.57
N THR A 708 -25.01 17.62 35.33
CA THR A 708 -24.79 16.42 36.15
C THR A 708 -23.41 15.83 35.90
N ALA A 709 -23.03 15.63 34.63
CA ALA A 709 -21.74 15.05 34.25
C ALA A 709 -20.56 15.89 34.77
N LEU A 710 -20.62 17.21 34.62
CA LEU A 710 -19.60 18.09 35.17
C LEU A 710 -19.65 18.19 36.70
N GLY A 711 -20.83 18.09 37.31
CA GLY A 711 -20.97 18.01 38.77
C GLY A 711 -20.31 16.75 39.35
N GLN A 712 -20.42 15.62 38.66
CA GLN A 712 -19.73 14.36 39.00
C GLN A 712 -18.21 14.52 38.85
N ALA A 713 -17.74 15.00 37.69
CA ALA A 713 -16.31 15.22 37.43
C ALA A 713 -15.65 16.21 38.42
N LEU A 714 -16.39 17.23 38.88
CA LEU A 714 -15.91 18.15 39.92
C LEU A 714 -15.98 17.58 41.34
N THR A 715 -16.90 16.66 41.62
CA THR A 715 -16.96 15.96 42.93
C THR A 715 -15.80 14.97 43.05
N GLN A 716 -15.49 14.29 41.96
CA GLN A 716 -14.36 13.36 41.81
C GLN A 716 -13.00 13.99 42.15
N LEU A 717 -12.79 15.28 41.86
CA LEU A 717 -11.55 16.00 42.22
C LEU A 717 -11.27 16.08 43.73
N PHE A 718 -12.29 15.88 44.57
CA PHE A 718 -12.17 15.96 46.02
C PHE A 718 -12.34 14.59 46.70
N ASP A 719 -12.34 13.48 45.93
CA ASP A 719 -12.43 12.12 46.45
C ASP A 719 -11.04 11.56 46.82
N PRO A 720 -10.71 11.39 48.12
CA PRO A 720 -9.41 10.87 48.54
C PRO A 720 -9.23 9.37 48.26
N ALA A 721 -10.28 8.63 47.88
CA ALA A 721 -10.22 7.21 47.58
C ALA A 721 -9.99 6.89 46.09
N ASN A 722 -10.08 7.88 45.20
CA ASN A 722 -10.01 7.65 43.75
C ASN A 722 -9.13 8.71 43.02
N PRO A 723 -7.80 8.69 43.23
CA PRO A 723 -6.88 9.74 42.77
C PRO A 723 -6.72 9.86 41.25
N GLY A 724 -7.27 8.93 40.46
CA GLY A 724 -7.25 8.98 38.99
C GLY A 724 -8.42 9.73 38.34
N ALA A 725 -9.36 10.26 39.13
CA ALA A 725 -10.58 10.88 38.59
C ALA A 725 -10.40 12.36 38.13
N GLY A 726 -9.20 12.92 38.31
CA GLY A 726 -8.74 14.18 37.74
C GLY A 726 -7.22 14.33 37.88
N PHE A 727 -6.62 15.25 37.14
CA PHE A 727 -5.17 15.43 37.11
C PHE A 727 -4.65 16.01 38.43
N THR A 728 -3.75 15.29 39.10
CA THR A 728 -3.03 15.76 40.29
C THR A 728 -1.55 15.37 40.20
N ASN A 729 -0.65 16.30 40.50
CA ASN A 729 0.78 16.00 40.62
C ASN A 729 1.10 15.46 42.03
N GLN A 730 0.73 14.19 42.26
CA GLN A 730 1.01 13.32 43.43
C GLN A 730 -0.03 13.21 44.57
N ALA A 731 -0.10 11.99 45.14
CA ALA A 731 -0.84 11.58 46.33
C ALA A 731 0.14 11.22 47.48
N PRO A 732 -0.26 11.18 48.76
CA PRO A 732 -1.62 11.35 49.31
C PRO A 732 -1.98 12.80 49.63
N LEU A 733 -3.29 13.09 49.67
CA LEU A 733 -3.81 14.44 49.59
C LEU A 733 -3.75 15.22 50.92
N LEU A 734 -3.38 16.50 50.83
CA LEU A 734 -3.37 17.46 51.94
C LEU A 734 -4.13 18.73 51.55
N ALA A 735 -4.67 19.42 52.57
CA ALA A 735 -5.59 20.56 52.42
C ALA A 735 -4.96 21.87 51.87
N SER A 736 -3.80 21.76 51.22
CA SER A 736 -2.91 22.81 50.73
C SER A 736 -2.44 22.61 49.28
N GLN A 737 -2.96 21.61 48.56
CA GLN A 737 -2.56 21.32 47.17
C GLN A 737 -3.17 22.29 46.14
N GLN A 738 -2.45 22.50 45.05
CA GLN A 738 -2.72 23.46 43.97
C GLN A 738 -2.85 22.75 42.62
N ASN A 739 -3.38 23.44 41.60
CA ASN A 739 -3.46 22.98 40.21
C ASN A 739 -4.20 21.64 39.99
N LEU A 740 -5.44 21.52 40.49
CA LEU A 740 -6.28 20.32 40.30
C LEU A 740 -7.25 20.55 39.13
N CYS A 741 -7.29 19.64 38.14
CA CYS A 741 -8.14 19.78 36.95
C CYS A 741 -8.98 18.52 36.68
N SER A 742 -10.27 18.68 36.39
CA SER A 742 -11.18 17.56 36.10
C SER A 742 -10.75 16.77 34.87
N SER A 743 -11.20 15.52 34.77
CA SER A 743 -11.25 14.83 33.46
C SER A 743 -11.97 15.71 32.41
N PRO A 744 -11.54 15.71 31.13
CA PRO A 744 -12.22 16.43 30.06
C PRO A 744 -13.68 15.96 29.89
N ARG A 745 -14.59 16.89 29.60
CA ARG A 745 -16.01 16.59 29.36
C ARG A 745 -16.54 17.38 28.18
N ILE A 746 -17.22 16.69 27.25
CA ILE A 746 -17.94 17.34 26.16
C ILE A 746 -19.26 17.90 26.72
N LEU A 747 -19.49 19.20 26.52
CA LEU A 747 -20.72 19.89 26.92
C LEU A 747 -21.50 20.30 25.67
N THR A 748 -22.54 19.54 25.32
CA THR A 748 -23.34 19.75 24.10
C THR A 748 -24.30 20.94 24.22
N VAL A 749 -24.33 21.82 23.22
CA VAL A 749 -25.16 23.03 23.18
C VAL A 749 -25.89 23.12 21.85
N PHE A 750 -27.23 23.03 21.86
CA PHE A 750 -28.04 23.23 20.66
C PHE A 750 -27.80 24.60 20.02
N SER A 751 -27.84 24.68 18.70
CA SER A 751 -28.07 25.92 17.96
C SER A 751 -29.58 26.20 17.88
N GLY A 752 -30.07 27.30 18.45
CA GLY A 752 -31.47 27.72 18.25
C GLY A 752 -31.64 28.47 16.91
N SER A 753 -32.82 28.54 16.28
CA SER A 753 -34.22 28.42 16.78
C SER A 753 -35.06 27.49 15.86
N PRO A 754 -36.20 26.91 16.29
CA PRO A 754 -37.13 26.19 15.40
C PRO A 754 -37.94 27.11 14.46
N ARG A 755 -37.56 28.38 14.33
CA ARG A 755 -38.20 29.38 13.46
C ARG A 755 -37.13 29.98 12.54
N PRO A 756 -37.29 29.91 11.20
CA PRO A 756 -36.19 30.17 10.26
C PRO A 756 -35.67 31.62 10.25
N ASN A 757 -36.34 32.57 10.92
CA ASN A 757 -35.96 33.99 10.96
C ASN A 757 -35.75 34.55 12.38
N GLU A 758 -35.65 33.71 13.42
CA GLU A 758 -35.43 34.16 14.80
C GLU A 758 -34.03 33.76 15.26
N SER A 759 -33.14 34.72 15.53
CA SER A 759 -31.81 34.47 16.11
C SER A 759 -31.88 34.09 17.60
N ALA A 760 -32.63 33.04 17.93
CA ALA A 760 -32.71 32.51 19.29
C ALA A 760 -31.39 31.83 19.63
N ARG A 761 -30.47 32.60 20.20
CA ARG A 761 -29.18 32.11 20.69
C ARG A 761 -29.44 31.16 21.87
N ALA A 762 -29.56 29.87 21.58
CA ALA A 762 -29.52 28.84 22.60
C ALA A 762 -28.14 28.89 23.28
N ARG A 763 -28.17 28.94 24.61
CA ARG A 763 -27.02 29.32 25.44
C ARG A 763 -27.02 28.44 26.67
N PHE A 764 -25.99 27.63 26.82
CA PHE A 764 -25.71 26.99 28.10
C PHE A 764 -25.00 28.00 29.01
N SER A 765 -25.26 27.94 30.31
CA SER A 765 -24.68 28.87 31.29
C SER A 765 -24.42 28.12 32.59
N LEU A 766 -23.25 27.50 32.64
CA LEU A 766 -22.75 26.81 33.80
C LEU A 766 -22.45 27.82 34.90
N ARG A 767 -22.92 27.54 36.12
CA ARG A 767 -22.64 28.36 37.29
C ARG A 767 -22.11 27.48 38.40
N VAL A 768 -20.89 27.72 38.84
CA VAL A 768 -20.28 26.98 39.95
C VAL A 768 -20.09 27.90 41.14
N LYS A 769 -20.25 27.39 42.35
CA LYS A 769 -20.13 28.16 43.60
C LYS A 769 -19.36 27.33 44.64
N SER A 770 -18.33 27.91 45.26
CA SER A 770 -17.67 27.32 46.43
C SER A 770 -18.62 27.21 47.63
N LYS A 771 -18.47 26.13 48.40
CA LYS A 771 -19.20 25.84 49.65
C LYS A 771 -18.25 25.79 50.86
N ASP A 772 -17.10 26.47 50.78
CA ASP A 772 -16.04 26.53 51.83
C ASP A 772 -16.46 26.98 53.24
N GLY A 773 -17.64 27.60 53.41
CA GLY A 773 -18.16 28.08 54.70
C GLY A 773 -17.36 29.23 55.36
N ARG A 774 -16.25 29.68 54.75
CA ARG A 774 -15.33 30.68 55.32
C ARG A 774 -15.62 32.10 54.82
N LEU A 775 -16.33 32.23 53.70
CA LEU A 775 -16.83 33.52 53.21
C LEU A 775 -18.28 33.77 53.70
N PRO A 776 -18.60 34.98 54.21
CA PRO A 776 -19.98 35.34 54.59
C PRO A 776 -20.96 35.09 53.43
N VAL A 777 -22.17 34.60 53.75
CA VAL A 777 -23.16 34.11 52.75
C VAL A 777 -23.47 35.13 51.63
N GLY A 778 -23.41 36.44 51.91
CA GLY A 778 -23.56 37.51 50.91
C GLY A 778 -22.32 37.84 50.06
N ARG A 779 -21.20 37.14 50.23
CA ARG A 779 -19.92 37.35 49.51
C ARG A 779 -19.50 36.20 48.60
N GLN A 780 -20.11 35.01 48.72
CA GLN A 780 -19.86 33.87 47.83
C GLN A 780 -20.32 34.20 46.40
N LYS A 781 -19.40 34.29 45.43
CA LYS A 781 -19.70 34.62 44.03
C LYS A 781 -19.68 33.38 43.14
N ARG A 782 -20.41 33.45 42.04
CA ARG A 782 -20.57 32.35 41.07
C ARG A 782 -19.54 32.52 39.97
N THR A 783 -18.74 31.49 39.72
CA THR A 783 -18.00 31.33 38.46
C THR A 783 -19.02 31.04 37.35
N LEU A 784 -18.89 31.70 36.20
CA LEU A 784 -19.81 31.58 35.07
C LEU A 784 -19.05 31.23 33.79
N LEU A 785 -19.34 30.08 33.19
CA LEU A 785 -18.97 29.75 31.81
C LEU A 785 -20.24 29.79 30.95
N ARG A 786 -20.16 30.43 29.78
CA ARG A 786 -21.28 30.56 28.85
C ARG A 786 -20.89 30.04 27.47
N LEU A 787 -21.38 28.85 27.15
CA LEU A 787 -21.23 28.22 25.84
C LEU A 787 -22.41 28.63 24.94
N THR A 788 -22.11 28.98 23.69
CA THR A 788 -23.10 29.39 22.68
C THR A 788 -22.81 28.69 21.35
N CYS A 789 -23.71 27.82 20.92
CA CYS A 789 -23.68 27.31 19.56
C CYS A 789 -24.50 28.22 18.64
N LYS A 790 -23.94 28.57 17.48
CA LYS A 790 -24.63 29.30 16.41
C LYS A 790 -24.88 28.35 15.26
N ALA A 791 -26.11 28.30 14.76
CA ALA A 791 -26.37 27.60 13.50
C ALA A 791 -25.53 28.22 12.38
N ARG A 792 -24.95 27.38 11.53
CA ARG A 792 -24.28 27.83 10.31
C ARG A 792 -25.31 28.57 9.42
N PRO A 793 -25.00 29.73 8.84
CA PRO A 793 -25.89 30.36 7.88
C PRO A 793 -26.10 29.40 6.70
N LEU A 794 -27.36 29.15 6.33
CA LEU A 794 -27.65 28.53 5.04
C LEU A 794 -27.21 29.51 3.92
N PRO A 795 -26.60 29.01 2.83
CA PRO A 795 -26.17 29.83 1.70
C PRO A 795 -27.34 30.51 0.97
#